data_AF-A0A366EQ31-F1
#
_entry.id   AF-A0A366EQ31-F1
#
_cell.length_a   1.000
_cell.length_b   1.000
_cell.length_c   1.000
_cell.angle_alpha   90.00
_cell.angle_beta   90.00
_cell.angle_gamma   90.00
#
_symmetry.space_group_name_H-M   'P 1'
#
loop_
_entity.id
_entity.type
_entity.pdbx_description
1 polymer ?
#
loop_
_entity_poly.entity_id
_entity_poly.type
_entity_poly.pdbx_seq_one_letter_code
_entity_poly.pdbx_strand_id
1 'polypeptide(L)'
;MGAPQALGVHLLPSTGEWAYDTVATSAAQWDLFTGTIETAKPTNTYAGGGSTTDYTLALNQLQAQHPETTTVSVVVSWFFDSTDASKCRIYPSTIYLLGGVWQGGVATHWYCSGLTEATFPGVIPLPMTGADSSAMLKYFAGLLPDPSAALGSYIYGGTPSDPSIVRCIQDLKARGFKVVFYPFLLATCAGYPWRGRITYSPDLSSAAAAAVNAFLGPATTGMFSRDAVNLTVGYSGGATTDWTYRRMILHYANLCVIAGGVNLFVIGSELRGLETIRGPAWTKAGTLDGGGKAVWDYPFVAGLVTLANDVRSVFDGAGLTKNLSTHKNLITYSADWSDWMGYQHPGQNGQWPHLDSLWSSSNIDVVSFDNYLPLSDWTTGSGGLDVLNWSAPAPTGPWPPGSSTMSGLGLSGLPTIYSLPYLEANIEGGQYFNWFYNDGNNLGRGLDPNNSGQIVSLPEGDRLTQSRNAYSSGQQILAPKQLRWWWNNTHQAVYDTGSGWVPQGAQTEWVAQSKSIITLEYGCSNADKATNQPNVFFDPKSTESYTAFWSAWAQYGSNWAPVRDDTIAALYIQAVYNYWLSGSNNQTSGGGVQMLLPTFCCLWNWDARPFPIYPLDGSAWGDTGNWSAGDWFTGLRTPLPPLAPSADPTPPAYATFPTIATLGWSVHVRPRFATDVASHVSGREVRNPRFVAPLYDFELTFEVLRSDAAHQELQALAGFFEAMGGAATPFWFSPPNLSGGPYLCRFADDVQDFEEFMTMLFKLGTCKLQGVRG
;
A
#
# COMPACT_ATOMS: atom_id res chain seq x y z
N MET A 1 20.25 6.88 18.62
CA MET A 1 20.39 6.24 17.29
C MET A 1 20.57 7.34 16.26
N GLY A 2 21.31 7.10 15.18
CA GLY A 2 21.39 8.05 14.06
C GLY A 2 20.05 8.16 13.32
N ALA A 3 19.92 9.13 12.40
CA ALA A 3 18.76 9.18 11.52
C ALA A 3 18.76 7.96 10.58
N PRO A 4 17.60 7.39 10.25
CA PRO A 4 17.51 6.32 9.25
C PRO A 4 18.09 6.80 7.91
N GLN A 5 18.85 5.91 7.27
CA GLN A 5 19.55 6.19 6.03
C GLN A 5 18.77 5.65 4.83
N ALA A 6 18.74 6.42 3.74
CA ALA A 6 18.10 6.02 2.48
C ALA A 6 19.04 6.29 1.30
N LEU A 7 19.38 5.27 0.51
CA LEU A 7 20.25 5.43 -0.67
C LEU A 7 19.49 6.00 -1.88
N GLY A 8 18.18 5.80 -1.92
CA GLY A 8 17.29 6.37 -2.92
C GLY A 8 15.91 6.67 -2.34
N VAL A 9 15.20 7.61 -2.96
CA VAL A 9 13.84 8.01 -2.56
C VAL A 9 12.93 8.14 -3.78
N HIS A 10 11.64 7.87 -3.60
CA HIS A 10 10.60 8.25 -4.56
C HIS A 10 10.20 9.70 -4.36
N LEU A 11 10.20 10.48 -5.44
CA LEU A 11 9.82 11.87 -5.45
C LEU A 11 8.33 12.01 -5.81
N LEU A 12 7.52 12.33 -4.82
CA LEU A 12 6.07 12.60 -4.89
C LEU A 12 5.77 14.09 -5.09
N PRO A 13 4.55 14.54 -5.42
CA PRO A 13 3.23 13.86 -5.36
C PRO A 13 2.77 13.08 -6.59
N SER A 14 3.61 12.85 -7.61
CA SER A 14 3.30 12.20 -8.91
C SER A 14 2.29 12.92 -9.81
N THR A 15 1.54 13.86 -9.25
CA THR A 15 0.54 14.72 -9.89
C THR A 15 0.85 16.18 -9.56
N GLY A 16 0.16 17.11 -10.22
CA GLY A 16 0.49 18.53 -10.25
C GLY A 16 1.31 18.88 -11.48
N GLU A 17 0.71 19.65 -12.37
CA GLU A 17 1.18 19.97 -13.72
C GLU A 17 2.61 20.54 -13.74
N TRP A 18 3.01 21.27 -12.70
CA TRP A 18 4.33 21.88 -12.57
C TRP A 18 4.99 21.60 -11.22
N ALA A 19 4.54 20.56 -10.51
CA ALA A 19 5.03 20.21 -9.17
C ALA A 19 6.54 19.90 -9.14
N TYR A 20 7.10 19.40 -10.25
CA TYR A 20 8.53 19.08 -10.39
C TYR A 20 9.35 20.16 -11.11
N ASP A 21 8.73 21.29 -11.45
CA ASP A 21 9.40 22.28 -12.30
C ASP A 21 10.44 23.08 -11.52
N THR A 22 11.53 23.42 -12.20
CA THR A 22 12.55 24.36 -11.70
C THR A 22 12.20 25.81 -12.07
N VAL A 23 11.17 26.01 -12.89
CA VAL A 23 10.69 27.34 -13.28
C VAL A 23 9.39 27.68 -12.56
N ALA A 24 9.37 28.85 -11.92
CA ALA A 24 8.18 29.39 -11.27
C ALA A 24 7.03 29.49 -12.28
N THR A 25 5.89 28.93 -11.91
CA THR A 25 4.71 28.83 -12.78
C THR A 25 3.48 29.32 -12.04
N SER A 26 2.72 30.17 -12.71
CA SER A 26 1.38 30.57 -12.31
C SER A 26 0.36 30.15 -13.35
N ALA A 27 -0.81 29.72 -12.92
CA ALA A 27 -1.87 29.31 -13.82
C ALA A 27 -3.23 29.80 -13.32
N ALA A 28 -4.13 30.02 -14.27
CA ALA A 28 -5.50 30.42 -14.06
C ALA A 28 -6.43 29.34 -14.59
N GLN A 29 -7.42 28.95 -13.80
CA GLN A 29 -8.46 28.03 -14.25
C GLN A 29 -9.53 28.78 -15.03
N TRP A 30 -10.17 28.11 -15.98
CA TRP A 30 -11.39 28.60 -16.57
C TRP A 30 -12.55 28.26 -15.63
N ASP A 31 -13.25 29.28 -15.14
CA ASP A 31 -14.48 29.10 -14.39
C ASP A 31 -15.63 28.82 -15.37
N LEU A 32 -16.09 27.57 -15.34
CA LEU A 32 -17.13 27.05 -16.20
C LEU A 32 -18.52 27.61 -15.90
N PHE A 33 -18.72 28.19 -14.72
CA PHE A 33 -20.00 28.75 -14.28
C PHE A 33 -20.12 30.22 -14.66
N THR A 34 -19.04 30.97 -14.49
CA THR A 34 -19.01 32.39 -14.88
C THR A 34 -18.61 32.59 -16.33
N GLY A 35 -18.00 31.59 -16.97
CA GLY A 35 -17.46 31.70 -18.32
C GLY A 35 -16.29 32.67 -18.39
N THR A 36 -15.49 32.75 -17.32
CA THR A 36 -14.35 33.67 -17.21
C THR A 36 -13.09 32.94 -16.77
N ILE A 37 -11.93 33.49 -17.10
CA ILE A 37 -10.65 33.01 -16.57
C ILE A 37 -10.47 33.58 -15.16
N GLU A 38 -10.18 32.71 -14.20
CA GLU A 38 -9.86 33.10 -12.83
C GLU A 38 -8.57 33.95 -12.77
N THR A 39 -8.34 34.62 -11.64
CA THR A 39 -7.04 35.21 -11.37
C THR A 39 -5.97 34.12 -11.29
N ALA A 40 -4.88 34.30 -12.04
CA ALA A 40 -3.75 33.38 -12.01
C ALA A 40 -3.16 33.26 -10.60
N LYS A 41 -2.92 32.02 -10.16
CA LYS A 41 -2.34 31.70 -8.85
C LYS A 41 -1.00 30.99 -9.04
N PRO A 42 -0.04 31.13 -8.11
CA PRO A 42 1.15 30.29 -8.09
C PRO A 42 0.77 28.80 -8.05
N THR A 43 1.57 27.97 -8.72
CA THR A 43 1.35 26.51 -8.78
C THR A 43 2.50 25.69 -8.18
N ASN A 44 3.67 26.31 -8.00
CA ASN A 44 4.88 25.65 -7.51
C ASN A 44 5.84 26.60 -6.76
N THR A 45 5.32 27.67 -6.15
CA THR A 45 6.09 28.60 -5.32
C THR A 45 5.33 29.00 -4.05
N TYR A 46 4.66 28.03 -3.42
CA TYR A 46 3.84 28.26 -2.22
C TYR A 46 4.70 28.62 -0.99
N ALA A 47 5.95 28.16 -0.93
CA ALA A 47 6.82 28.33 0.23
C ALA A 47 7.41 29.74 0.47
N GLY A 48 6.92 30.79 -0.21
CA GLY A 48 7.18 32.18 0.22
C GLY A 48 7.82 33.14 -0.79
N GLY A 49 7.42 33.10 -2.06
CA GLY A 49 7.46 34.27 -2.96
C GLY A 49 8.80 34.58 -3.63
N GLY A 50 8.92 34.23 -4.91
CA GLY A 50 10.08 34.52 -5.75
C GLY A 50 10.12 33.62 -6.99
N SER A 51 11.32 33.46 -7.58
CA SER A 51 11.55 32.52 -8.69
C SER A 51 11.97 31.11 -8.25
N THR A 52 12.28 30.90 -6.96
CA THR A 52 12.65 29.58 -6.44
C THR A 52 11.42 28.70 -6.28
N THR A 53 11.43 27.52 -6.87
CA THR A 53 10.30 26.60 -6.83
C THR A 53 10.28 25.73 -5.58
N ASP A 54 9.08 25.27 -5.21
CA ASP A 54 8.82 24.34 -4.12
C ASP A 54 9.68 23.06 -4.28
N TYR A 55 9.72 22.49 -5.48
CA TYR A 55 10.62 21.39 -5.85
C TYR A 55 12.09 21.70 -5.52
N THR A 56 12.59 22.88 -5.90
CA THR A 56 13.98 23.27 -5.66
C THR A 56 14.29 23.30 -4.16
N LEU A 57 13.37 23.81 -3.35
CA LEU A 57 13.49 23.85 -1.89
C LEU A 57 13.45 22.44 -1.30
N ALA A 58 12.52 21.59 -1.74
CA ALA A 58 12.40 20.21 -1.28
C ALA A 58 13.66 19.38 -1.60
N LEU A 59 14.28 19.55 -2.77
CA LEU A 59 15.52 18.84 -3.12
C LEU A 59 16.73 19.37 -2.35
N ASN A 60 16.78 20.67 -2.06
CA ASN A 60 17.80 21.23 -1.16
C ASN A 60 17.66 20.63 0.25
N GLN A 61 16.42 20.46 0.73
CA GLN A 61 16.13 19.80 1.99
C GLN A 61 16.56 18.33 1.96
N LEU A 62 16.30 17.59 0.88
CA LEU A 62 16.75 16.20 0.73
C LEU A 62 18.27 16.11 0.84
N GLN A 63 19.02 16.91 0.07
CA GLN A 63 20.50 16.87 0.08
C GLN A 63 21.09 17.26 1.44
N ALA A 64 20.45 18.19 2.16
CA ALA A 64 20.86 18.58 3.50
C ALA A 64 20.50 17.53 4.56
N GLN A 65 19.37 16.83 4.39
CA GLN A 65 18.83 15.89 5.36
C GLN A 65 19.35 14.45 5.18
N HIS A 66 19.64 14.05 3.95
CA HIS A 66 20.06 12.71 3.56
C HIS A 66 21.18 12.79 2.53
N PRO A 67 22.38 13.28 2.91
CA PRO A 67 23.53 13.39 2.01
C PRO A 67 23.99 12.02 1.44
N GLU A 68 23.59 10.92 2.06
CA GLU A 68 23.79 9.56 1.56
C GLU A 68 22.87 9.17 0.39
N THR A 69 21.82 9.95 0.12
CA THR A 69 20.91 9.70 -1.00
C THR A 69 21.64 9.95 -2.30
N THR A 70 21.71 8.93 -3.15
CA THR A 70 22.37 9.00 -4.47
C THR A 70 21.39 8.84 -5.63
N THR A 71 20.17 8.40 -5.36
CA THR A 71 19.16 8.12 -6.38
C THR A 71 17.84 8.81 -6.07
N VAL A 72 17.22 9.40 -7.08
CA VAL A 72 15.86 9.94 -7.02
C VAL A 72 15.01 9.25 -8.08
N SER A 73 13.89 8.67 -7.65
CA SER A 73 12.89 8.06 -8.52
C SER A 73 11.74 9.02 -8.73
N VAL A 74 11.62 9.55 -9.95
CA VAL A 74 10.59 10.54 -10.29
C VAL A 74 9.32 9.79 -10.67
N VAL A 75 8.32 9.84 -9.78
CA VAL A 75 7.01 9.22 -9.99
C VAL A 75 6.16 10.16 -10.85
N VAL A 76 5.56 9.68 -11.94
CA VAL A 76 4.76 10.54 -12.83
C VAL A 76 3.48 9.84 -13.25
N SER A 77 2.33 10.40 -12.85
CA SER A 77 1.03 9.74 -13.00
C SER A 77 0.25 10.16 -14.25
N TRP A 78 -0.29 9.17 -14.96
CA TRP A 78 -1.53 9.30 -15.74
C TRP A 78 -2.68 8.64 -14.97
N PHE A 79 -3.88 8.76 -15.53
CA PHE A 79 -5.11 8.31 -14.90
C PHE A 79 -5.73 7.12 -15.62
N PHE A 80 -6.52 6.34 -14.89
CA PHE A 80 -7.37 5.29 -15.45
C PHE A 80 -8.79 5.33 -14.89
N ASP A 81 -9.78 5.01 -15.72
CA ASP A 81 -11.20 5.19 -15.39
C ASP A 81 -12.01 3.89 -15.32
N SER A 82 -11.36 2.72 -15.39
CA SER A 82 -12.01 1.43 -15.20
C SER A 82 -11.04 0.37 -14.73
N THR A 83 -11.51 -0.56 -13.90
CA THR A 83 -10.79 -1.79 -13.58
C THR A 83 -11.05 -2.91 -14.58
N ASP A 84 -11.98 -2.74 -15.54
CA ASP A 84 -12.20 -3.65 -16.65
C ASP A 84 -11.22 -3.32 -17.79
N ALA A 85 -10.21 -4.17 -17.99
CA ALA A 85 -9.16 -3.98 -18.99
C ALA A 85 -9.71 -3.77 -20.41
N SER A 86 -10.91 -4.30 -20.73
CA SER A 86 -11.51 -4.16 -22.05
C SER A 86 -12.06 -2.75 -22.34
N LYS A 87 -12.21 -1.91 -21.31
CA LYS A 87 -12.78 -0.55 -21.39
C LYS A 87 -11.95 0.50 -20.68
N CYS A 88 -10.90 0.09 -19.97
CA CYS A 88 -9.99 0.95 -19.22
C CYS A 88 -9.25 1.89 -20.17
N ARG A 89 -9.46 3.20 -19.98
CA ARG A 89 -8.72 4.24 -20.70
C ARG A 89 -7.57 4.72 -19.83
N ILE A 90 -6.37 4.80 -20.40
CA ILE A 90 -5.18 5.38 -19.78
C ILE A 90 -4.92 6.76 -20.38
N TYR A 91 -5.01 7.82 -19.58
CA TYR A 91 -5.03 9.19 -20.11
C TYR A 91 -4.31 10.20 -19.20
N PRO A 92 -3.62 11.21 -19.77
CA PRO A 92 -3.19 12.37 -19.03
C PRO A 92 -4.36 13.34 -18.86
N SER A 93 -4.31 14.18 -17.83
CA SER A 93 -5.32 15.22 -17.64
C SER A 93 -4.76 16.42 -16.87
N THR A 94 -5.52 17.51 -16.83
CA THR A 94 -5.15 18.75 -16.12
C THR A 94 -6.39 19.37 -15.46
N ILE A 95 -6.19 20.07 -14.35
CA ILE A 95 -7.22 20.88 -13.69
C ILE A 95 -7.34 22.30 -14.28
N TYR A 96 -6.54 22.63 -15.30
CA TYR A 96 -6.49 23.95 -15.94
C TYR A 96 -7.13 23.97 -17.33
N LEU A 97 -8.10 23.09 -17.61
CA LEU A 97 -8.80 23.04 -18.91
C LEU A 97 -9.31 24.42 -19.33
N LEU A 98 -9.00 24.83 -20.56
CA LEU A 98 -9.33 26.16 -21.13
C LEU A 98 -8.76 27.37 -20.36
N GLY A 99 -7.87 27.14 -19.40
CA GLY A 99 -7.24 28.14 -18.57
C GLY A 99 -6.07 28.87 -19.25
N GLY A 100 -5.30 29.61 -18.44
CA GLY A 100 -4.08 30.27 -18.87
C GLY A 100 -2.89 29.84 -18.04
N VAL A 101 -1.72 29.70 -18.66
CA VAL A 101 -0.47 29.29 -18.00
C VAL A 101 0.64 30.29 -18.30
N TRP A 102 1.38 30.70 -17.26
CA TRP A 102 2.56 31.55 -17.37
C TRP A 102 3.71 30.96 -16.61
N GLN A 103 4.80 30.68 -17.32
CA GLN A 103 6.02 30.11 -16.77
C GLN A 103 7.16 31.12 -16.92
N GLY A 104 7.78 31.52 -15.80
CA GLY A 104 8.75 32.61 -15.79
C GLY A 104 8.19 33.94 -16.32
N GLY A 105 6.87 34.14 -16.22
CA GLY A 105 6.16 35.30 -16.75
C GLY A 105 5.83 35.24 -18.25
N VAL A 106 6.18 34.16 -18.95
CA VAL A 106 5.87 33.96 -20.38
C VAL A 106 4.67 33.04 -20.53
N ALA A 107 3.71 33.44 -21.36
CA ALA A 107 2.52 32.64 -21.66
C ALA A 107 2.94 31.32 -22.35
N THR A 108 2.35 30.21 -21.89
CA THR A 108 2.64 28.86 -22.38
C THR A 108 1.41 27.97 -22.17
N HIS A 109 1.58 26.66 -22.32
CA HIS A 109 0.56 25.66 -22.11
C HIS A 109 1.06 24.57 -21.15
N TRP A 110 0.12 23.82 -20.59
CA TRP A 110 0.39 22.46 -20.16
C TRP A 110 0.58 21.60 -21.41
N TYR A 111 1.58 20.71 -21.42
CA TYR A 111 1.85 19.81 -22.54
C TYR A 111 1.93 18.38 -22.06
N CYS A 112 1.19 17.47 -22.72
CA CYS A 112 1.37 16.04 -22.53
C CYS A 112 0.96 15.24 -23.76
N SER A 113 1.90 14.55 -24.38
CA SER A 113 1.64 13.60 -25.48
C SER A 113 0.84 14.21 -26.63
N GLY A 114 1.24 15.41 -27.06
CA GLY A 114 0.58 16.19 -28.10
C GLY A 114 -0.72 16.90 -27.67
N LEU A 115 -1.09 16.86 -26.39
CA LEU A 115 -2.24 17.55 -25.83
C LEU A 115 -1.83 18.80 -25.07
N THR A 116 -2.73 19.78 -25.03
CA THR A 116 -2.68 20.96 -24.16
C THR A 116 -3.99 21.15 -23.41
N GLU A 117 -4.03 22.03 -22.42
CA GLU A 117 -5.26 22.36 -21.69
C GLU A 117 -6.34 22.98 -22.60
N ALA A 118 -5.91 23.61 -23.71
CA ALA A 118 -6.77 24.16 -24.75
C ALA A 118 -7.31 23.09 -25.74
N THR A 119 -6.84 21.85 -25.66
CA THR A 119 -7.32 20.75 -26.52
C THR A 119 -8.72 20.27 -26.10
N PHE A 120 -9.21 20.69 -24.94
CA PHE A 120 -10.57 20.41 -24.47
C PHE A 120 -11.62 20.84 -25.53
N PRO A 121 -12.62 20.01 -25.87
CA PRO A 121 -13.09 18.79 -25.18
C PRO A 121 -12.34 17.48 -25.52
N GLY A 122 -11.22 17.54 -26.25
CA GLY A 122 -10.40 16.37 -26.58
C GLY A 122 -9.56 15.79 -25.42
N VAL A 123 -9.62 16.40 -24.24
CA VAL A 123 -8.96 15.93 -23.00
C VAL A 123 -10.04 15.44 -22.03
N ILE A 124 -9.85 14.26 -21.45
CA ILE A 124 -10.76 13.72 -20.43
C ILE A 124 -10.56 14.52 -19.13
N PRO A 125 -11.60 15.19 -18.59
CA PRO A 125 -11.46 15.99 -17.37
C PRO A 125 -11.22 15.12 -16.13
N LEU A 126 -10.50 15.68 -15.15
CA LEU A 126 -10.36 15.05 -13.84
C LEU A 126 -11.68 15.12 -13.05
N PRO A 127 -12.02 14.06 -12.30
CA PRO A 127 -13.18 14.08 -11.45
C PRO A 127 -12.97 15.05 -10.27
N MET A 128 -14.08 15.58 -9.77
CA MET A 128 -14.14 16.43 -8.58
C MET A 128 -14.90 15.68 -7.48
N THR A 129 -14.60 16.01 -6.22
CA THR A 129 -15.41 15.61 -5.07
C THR A 129 -16.81 16.22 -5.18
N GLY A 130 -17.79 15.70 -4.45
CA GLY A 130 -19.18 16.17 -4.49
C GLY A 130 -20.20 15.05 -4.71
N ALA A 131 -21.48 15.40 -4.82
CA ALA A 131 -22.58 14.43 -4.90
C ALA A 131 -22.53 13.56 -6.17
N ASP A 132 -21.87 14.03 -7.24
CA ASP A 132 -21.68 13.31 -8.48
C ASP A 132 -20.33 13.68 -9.13
N SER A 133 -19.30 12.86 -8.93
CA SER A 133 -17.96 13.07 -9.50
C SER A 133 -17.91 13.01 -11.04
N SER A 134 -19.00 12.58 -11.68
CA SER A 134 -19.18 12.58 -13.14
C SER A 134 -19.99 13.76 -13.67
N ALA A 135 -20.44 14.67 -12.79
CA ALA A 135 -21.30 15.81 -13.15
C ALA A 135 -20.68 16.67 -14.26
N MET A 136 -19.36 16.88 -14.21
CA MET A 136 -18.61 17.58 -15.25
C MET A 136 -18.71 16.90 -16.63
N LEU A 137 -18.53 15.57 -16.68
CA LEU A 137 -18.65 14.82 -17.92
C LEU A 137 -20.09 14.85 -18.46
N LYS A 138 -21.08 14.74 -17.57
CA LYS A 138 -22.51 14.84 -17.92
C LYS A 138 -22.88 16.22 -18.45
N TYR A 139 -22.33 17.29 -17.87
CA TYR A 139 -22.55 18.65 -18.33
C TYR A 139 -22.11 18.83 -19.79
N PHE A 140 -20.88 18.41 -20.12
CA PHE A 140 -20.38 18.51 -21.49
C PHE A 140 -21.04 17.55 -22.48
N ALA A 141 -21.58 16.43 -22.00
CA ALA A 141 -22.42 15.55 -22.81
C ALA A 141 -23.84 16.11 -23.03
N GLY A 142 -24.18 17.28 -22.47
CA GLY A 142 -25.52 17.87 -22.53
C GLY A 142 -26.55 17.11 -21.68
N LEU A 143 -26.09 16.25 -20.77
CA LEU A 143 -26.91 15.39 -19.91
C LEU A 143 -27.21 16.03 -18.54
N LEU A 144 -26.51 17.10 -18.18
CA LEU A 144 -26.73 17.87 -16.95
C LEU A 144 -26.69 19.37 -17.29
N PRO A 145 -27.74 20.15 -17.01
CA PRO A 145 -27.77 21.57 -17.36
C PRO A 145 -26.92 22.46 -16.44
N ASP A 146 -26.72 22.06 -15.18
CA ASP A 146 -25.92 22.79 -14.19
C ASP A 146 -25.23 21.79 -13.23
N PRO A 147 -23.89 21.69 -13.25
CA PRO A 147 -23.15 20.80 -12.36
C PRO A 147 -22.82 21.44 -10.99
N SER A 148 -23.09 22.74 -10.77
CA SER A 148 -22.54 23.52 -9.63
C SER A 148 -22.85 22.92 -8.26
N ALA A 149 -24.09 22.48 -8.05
CA ALA A 149 -24.51 21.88 -6.79
C ALA A 149 -23.88 20.49 -6.50
N ALA A 150 -23.21 19.90 -7.50
CA ALA A 150 -22.61 18.57 -7.44
C ALA A 150 -21.07 18.57 -7.43
N LEU A 151 -20.40 19.73 -7.55
CA LEU A 151 -18.94 19.84 -7.59
C LEU A 151 -18.32 20.38 -6.28
N GLY A 152 -17.19 19.80 -5.91
CA GLY A 152 -16.29 20.17 -4.82
C GLY A 152 -14.85 20.38 -5.34
N SER A 153 -13.83 20.04 -4.55
CA SER A 153 -12.42 20.11 -5.00
C SER A 153 -12.04 18.97 -5.94
N TYR A 154 -11.04 19.18 -6.80
CA TYR A 154 -10.44 18.10 -7.59
C TYR A 154 -9.84 17.00 -6.70
N ILE A 155 -9.98 15.74 -7.13
CA ILE A 155 -9.51 14.57 -6.37
C ILE A 155 -7.99 14.38 -6.47
N TYR A 156 -7.40 14.84 -7.58
CA TYR A 156 -5.95 14.83 -7.86
C TYR A 156 -5.53 16.18 -8.47
N GLY A 157 -4.22 16.47 -8.43
CA GLY A 157 -3.61 17.40 -9.39
C GLY A 157 -3.55 16.79 -10.79
N GLY A 158 -3.21 17.57 -11.81
CA GLY A 158 -3.04 17.06 -13.17
C GLY A 158 -1.78 16.22 -13.38
N THR A 159 -1.65 15.62 -14.55
CA THR A 159 -0.41 14.99 -14.99
C THR A 159 0.71 16.04 -15.11
N PRO A 160 1.93 15.80 -14.59
CA PRO A 160 3.04 16.71 -14.77
C PRO A 160 3.33 17.00 -16.25
N SER A 161 3.55 18.27 -16.58
CA SER A 161 3.76 18.76 -17.94
C SER A 161 5.11 18.27 -18.49
N ASP A 162 5.18 17.97 -19.79
CA ASP A 162 6.38 17.47 -20.46
C ASP A 162 7.65 18.29 -20.13
N PRO A 163 7.64 19.65 -20.22
CA PRO A 163 8.82 20.45 -19.92
C PRO A 163 9.22 20.42 -18.44
N SER A 164 8.24 20.28 -17.54
CA SER A 164 8.48 20.14 -16.09
C SER A 164 9.26 18.86 -15.80
N ILE A 165 8.86 17.74 -16.42
CA ILE A 165 9.53 16.45 -16.29
C ILE A 165 10.96 16.52 -16.84
N VAL A 166 11.15 17.06 -18.04
CA VAL A 166 12.48 17.14 -18.66
C VAL A 166 13.43 17.98 -17.81
N ARG A 167 12.99 19.14 -17.32
CA ARG A 167 13.79 19.99 -16.44
C ARG A 167 14.08 19.33 -15.10
N CYS A 168 13.13 18.62 -14.51
CA CYS A 168 13.34 17.83 -13.30
C CYS A 168 14.47 16.81 -13.49
N ILE A 169 14.40 15.98 -14.54
CA ILE A 169 15.45 14.97 -14.81
C ILE A 169 16.82 15.64 -15.03
N GLN A 170 16.87 16.75 -15.78
CA GLN A 170 18.11 17.48 -16.02
C GLN A 170 18.69 18.09 -14.73
N ASP A 171 17.85 18.68 -13.87
CA ASP A 171 18.26 19.25 -12.59
C ASP A 171 18.75 18.18 -11.61
N LEU A 172 18.04 17.05 -11.49
CA LEU A 172 18.49 15.92 -10.67
C LEU A 172 19.87 15.42 -11.09
N LYS A 173 20.11 15.28 -12.40
CA LYS A 173 21.43 14.90 -12.94
C LYS A 173 22.49 15.95 -12.66
N ALA A 174 22.16 17.24 -12.78
CA ALA A 174 23.06 18.34 -12.47
C ALA A 174 23.45 18.38 -10.98
N ARG A 175 22.54 17.97 -10.10
CA ARG A 175 22.77 17.78 -8.65
C ARG A 175 23.59 16.53 -8.31
N GLY A 176 23.85 15.67 -9.30
CA GLY A 176 24.64 14.44 -9.13
C GLY A 176 23.82 13.19 -8.78
N PHE A 177 22.48 13.27 -8.80
CA PHE A 177 21.64 12.11 -8.56
C PHE A 177 21.60 11.18 -9.78
N LYS A 178 21.50 9.88 -9.49
CA LYS A 178 20.98 8.90 -10.45
C LYS A 178 19.46 9.05 -10.52
N VAL A 179 18.91 8.93 -11.72
CA VAL A 179 17.47 9.14 -11.95
C VAL A 179 16.79 7.83 -12.33
N VAL A 180 15.80 7.42 -11.55
CA VAL A 180 14.80 6.43 -11.97
C VAL A 180 13.60 7.20 -12.51
N PHE A 181 13.12 6.83 -13.70
CA PHE A 181 11.86 7.36 -14.21
C PHE A 181 10.76 6.33 -13.99
N TYR A 182 9.72 6.73 -13.25
CA TYR A 182 8.70 5.83 -12.77
C TYR A 182 7.29 6.31 -13.20
N PRO A 183 6.80 5.86 -14.37
CA PRO A 183 5.41 6.06 -14.78
C PRO A 183 4.45 5.34 -13.83
N PHE A 184 3.37 6.03 -13.44
CA PHE A 184 2.41 5.55 -12.45
C PHE A 184 0.97 5.73 -12.93
N LEU A 185 0.03 4.97 -12.36
CA LEU A 185 -1.39 5.01 -12.71
C LEU A 185 -2.26 5.28 -11.48
N LEU A 186 -3.11 6.30 -11.57
CA LEU A 186 -4.07 6.67 -10.53
C LEU A 186 -5.51 6.50 -11.02
N ALA A 187 -6.36 5.93 -10.18
CA ALA A 187 -7.75 5.68 -10.53
C ALA A 187 -8.60 6.94 -10.45
N THR A 188 -9.42 7.20 -11.46
CA THR A 188 -10.46 8.23 -11.47
C THR A 188 -11.88 7.65 -11.42
N CYS A 189 -12.01 6.32 -11.48
CA CYS A 189 -13.27 5.63 -11.28
C CYS A 189 -13.68 5.59 -9.80
N ALA A 190 -14.96 5.23 -9.58
CA ALA A 190 -15.54 5.16 -8.25
C ALA A 190 -14.72 4.26 -7.30
N GLY A 191 -14.46 4.77 -6.10
CA GLY A 191 -13.67 4.09 -5.07
C GLY A 191 -12.16 4.29 -5.16
N TYR A 192 -11.66 4.90 -6.23
CA TYR A 192 -10.22 5.11 -6.48
C TYR A 192 -9.38 3.83 -6.25
N PRO A 193 -9.77 2.69 -6.85
CA PRO A 193 -9.12 1.42 -6.61
C PRO A 193 -7.64 1.45 -6.98
N TRP A 194 -6.85 0.61 -6.33
CA TRP A 194 -5.44 0.41 -6.70
C TRP A 194 -5.31 -0.12 -8.13
N ARG A 195 -4.26 0.29 -8.84
CA ARG A 195 -3.99 -0.10 -10.24
C ARG A 195 -3.86 -1.62 -10.45
N GLY A 196 -3.44 -2.36 -9.42
CA GLY A 196 -3.40 -3.82 -9.45
C GLY A 196 -4.78 -4.48 -9.50
N ARG A 197 -5.88 -3.71 -9.38
CA ARG A 197 -7.25 -4.18 -9.60
C ARG A 197 -7.69 -4.14 -11.06
N ILE A 198 -6.91 -3.53 -11.97
CA ILE A 198 -7.21 -3.59 -13.41
C ILE A 198 -7.05 -5.04 -13.85
N THR A 199 -8.12 -5.64 -14.38
CA THR A 199 -8.17 -7.06 -14.74
C THR A 199 -9.25 -7.34 -15.79
N TYR A 200 -9.45 -8.61 -16.13
CA TYR A 200 -10.56 -9.08 -16.95
C TYR A 200 -11.07 -10.43 -16.42
N SER A 201 -12.39 -10.58 -16.30
CA SER A 201 -13.02 -11.81 -15.84
C SER A 201 -14.29 -12.12 -16.64
N PRO A 202 -14.54 -13.39 -17.02
CA PRO A 202 -13.67 -14.55 -16.79
C PRO A 202 -12.42 -14.53 -17.70
N ASP A 203 -11.27 -14.94 -17.15
CA ASP A 203 -10.03 -15.11 -17.92
C ASP A 203 -9.99 -16.49 -18.63
N LEU A 204 -8.81 -16.94 -19.06
CA LEU A 204 -8.61 -18.20 -19.81
C LEU A 204 -9.39 -18.24 -21.14
N SER A 205 -9.36 -17.12 -21.87
CA SER A 205 -10.15 -16.98 -23.10
C SER A 205 -9.50 -16.05 -24.13
N SER A 206 -9.93 -16.18 -25.39
CA SER A 206 -9.54 -15.22 -26.44
C SER A 206 -10.07 -13.81 -26.16
N ALA A 207 -11.19 -13.68 -25.45
CA ALA A 207 -11.72 -12.38 -25.01
C ALA A 207 -10.80 -11.72 -23.97
N ALA A 208 -10.22 -12.51 -23.06
CA ALA A 208 -9.25 -12.01 -22.09
C ALA A 208 -7.97 -11.50 -22.77
N ALA A 209 -7.44 -12.25 -23.75
CA ALA A 209 -6.33 -11.79 -24.56
C ALA A 209 -6.68 -10.51 -25.37
N ALA A 210 -7.90 -10.42 -25.91
CA ALA A 210 -8.36 -9.22 -26.61
C ALA A 210 -8.51 -8.00 -25.68
N ALA A 211 -8.98 -8.18 -24.45
CA ALA A 211 -9.08 -7.14 -23.44
C ALA A 211 -7.69 -6.58 -23.08
N VAL A 212 -6.71 -7.47 -22.88
CA VAL A 212 -5.31 -7.07 -22.66
C VAL A 212 -4.75 -6.29 -23.85
N ASN A 213 -5.02 -6.73 -25.08
CA ASN A 213 -4.56 -6.02 -26.28
C ASN A 213 -5.22 -4.63 -26.41
N ALA A 214 -6.49 -4.49 -26.03
CA ALA A 214 -7.17 -3.20 -26.00
C ALA A 214 -6.55 -2.25 -24.96
N PHE A 215 -6.24 -2.75 -23.76
CA PHE A 215 -5.55 -1.98 -22.71
C PHE A 215 -4.15 -1.52 -23.14
N LEU A 216 -3.35 -2.44 -23.71
CA LEU A 216 -2.00 -2.14 -24.21
C LEU A 216 -2.07 -1.10 -25.33
N GLY A 217 -2.97 -1.29 -26.28
CA GLY A 217 -3.25 -0.34 -27.35
C GLY A 217 -2.29 -0.40 -28.55
N PRO A 218 -2.61 0.38 -29.59
CA PRO A 218 -1.95 0.28 -30.90
C PRO A 218 -0.67 1.12 -31.02
N ALA A 219 -0.30 1.92 -30.01
CA ALA A 219 0.83 2.84 -30.08
C ALA A 219 2.14 2.11 -30.45
N THR A 220 2.87 2.70 -31.40
CA THR A 220 4.18 2.21 -31.88
C THR A 220 5.25 3.28 -31.69
N THR A 221 6.53 2.88 -31.69
CA THR A 221 7.66 3.80 -31.50
C THR A 221 7.73 4.92 -32.56
N GLY A 222 7.24 4.65 -33.78
CA GLY A 222 7.23 5.61 -34.89
C GLY A 222 6.16 6.70 -34.80
N MET A 223 5.25 6.63 -33.82
CA MET A 223 4.14 7.60 -33.67
C MET A 223 4.51 8.83 -32.83
N PHE A 224 5.72 8.88 -32.27
CA PHE A 224 6.19 9.93 -31.36
C PHE A 224 7.19 10.86 -32.03
N SER A 225 7.04 12.17 -31.81
CA SER A 225 7.96 13.19 -32.30
C SER A 225 8.52 13.98 -31.12
N ARG A 226 9.83 14.17 -31.08
CA ARG A 226 10.53 14.86 -29.98
C ARG A 226 10.83 16.30 -30.38
N ASP A 227 10.46 17.26 -29.54
CA ASP A 227 10.86 18.65 -29.65
C ASP A 227 11.81 18.99 -28.50
N ALA A 228 13.11 18.99 -28.78
CA ALA A 228 14.14 19.28 -27.80
C ALA A 228 14.28 20.76 -27.44
N VAL A 229 13.62 21.67 -28.18
CA VAL A 229 13.63 23.10 -27.91
C VAL A 229 12.54 23.44 -26.90
N ASN A 230 11.32 22.96 -27.16
CA ASN A 230 10.17 23.21 -26.27
C ASN A 230 10.03 22.15 -25.16
N LEU A 231 10.87 21.10 -25.20
CA LEU A 231 10.88 19.99 -24.24
C LEU A 231 9.57 19.20 -24.23
N THR A 232 8.98 18.95 -25.40
CA THR A 232 7.69 18.27 -25.55
C THR A 232 7.79 17.03 -26.44
N VAL A 233 6.82 16.13 -26.30
CA VAL A 233 6.65 14.99 -27.20
C VAL A 233 5.25 15.01 -27.82
N GLY A 234 5.20 15.04 -29.16
CA GLY A 234 3.97 14.95 -29.93
C GLY A 234 3.57 13.50 -30.22
N TYR A 235 2.26 13.24 -30.32
CA TYR A 235 1.70 11.93 -30.66
C TYR A 235 0.81 11.99 -31.91
N SER A 236 1.12 11.15 -32.91
CA SER A 236 0.42 11.13 -34.21
C SER A 236 -0.63 10.01 -34.34
N GLY A 237 -0.74 9.10 -33.37
CA GLY A 237 -1.67 7.96 -33.42
C GLY A 237 -3.10 8.27 -32.93
N GLY A 238 -3.52 9.54 -32.95
CA GLY A 238 -4.85 9.97 -32.51
C GLY A 238 -4.89 10.36 -31.03
N ALA A 239 -4.32 11.51 -30.70
CA ALA A 239 -4.13 11.98 -29.32
C ALA A 239 -5.43 12.15 -28.50
N THR A 240 -6.58 12.32 -29.14
CA THR A 240 -7.89 12.49 -28.49
C THR A 240 -8.74 11.21 -28.49
N THR A 241 -8.25 10.13 -29.11
CA THR A 241 -8.99 8.88 -29.28
C THR A 241 -8.26 7.67 -28.73
N ASP A 242 -6.94 7.72 -28.65
CA ASP A 242 -6.10 6.61 -28.18
C ASP A 242 -5.64 6.82 -26.73
N TRP A 243 -6.38 6.21 -25.80
CA TRP A 243 -6.14 6.29 -24.36
C TRP A 243 -5.60 4.97 -23.83
N THR A 244 -4.37 4.64 -24.22
CA THR A 244 -3.82 3.29 -24.00
C THR A 244 -2.48 3.30 -23.28
N TYR A 245 -2.17 2.17 -22.65
CA TYR A 245 -1.00 2.04 -21.81
C TYR A 245 0.33 2.19 -22.57
N ARG A 246 0.44 1.60 -23.77
CA ARG A 246 1.65 1.73 -24.59
C ARG A 246 1.89 3.18 -25.02
N ARG A 247 0.82 3.97 -25.24
CA ARG A 247 0.96 5.40 -25.55
C ARG A 247 1.67 6.12 -24.40
N MET A 248 1.21 5.91 -23.17
CA MET A 248 1.81 6.52 -21.98
C MET A 248 3.30 6.17 -21.86
N ILE A 249 3.64 4.88 -21.92
CA ILE A 249 5.01 4.43 -21.67
C ILE A 249 5.97 4.89 -22.78
N LEU A 250 5.57 4.82 -24.05
CA LEU A 250 6.40 5.27 -25.17
C LEU A 250 6.52 6.80 -25.24
N HIS A 251 5.50 7.54 -24.81
CA HIS A 251 5.59 8.98 -24.60
C HIS A 251 6.72 9.33 -23.63
N TYR A 252 6.69 8.70 -22.45
CA TYR A 252 7.70 8.93 -21.43
C TYR A 252 9.10 8.47 -21.82
N ALA A 253 9.23 7.36 -22.54
CA ALA A 253 10.52 6.94 -23.08
C ALA A 253 11.13 8.05 -23.98
N ASN A 254 10.32 8.66 -24.85
CA ASN A 254 10.78 9.78 -25.69
C ASN A 254 11.12 11.04 -24.88
N LEU A 255 10.38 11.36 -23.82
CA LEU A 255 10.73 12.46 -22.91
C LEU A 255 12.06 12.23 -22.19
N CYS A 256 12.29 11.01 -21.69
CA CYS A 256 13.57 10.65 -21.08
C CYS A 256 14.73 10.82 -22.07
N VAL A 257 14.51 10.59 -23.37
CA VAL A 257 15.52 10.89 -24.38
C VAL A 257 15.81 12.38 -24.48
N ILE A 258 14.78 13.24 -24.51
CA ILE A 258 14.95 14.70 -24.53
C ILE A 258 15.74 15.17 -23.30
N ALA A 259 15.52 14.55 -22.14
CA ALA A 259 16.28 14.81 -20.90
C ALA A 259 17.73 14.25 -20.91
N GLY A 260 18.16 13.62 -22.00
CA GLY A 260 19.50 13.04 -22.16
C GLY A 260 19.67 11.69 -21.45
N GLY A 261 18.60 10.91 -21.32
CA GLY A 261 18.58 9.59 -20.69
C GLY A 261 18.44 9.60 -19.18
N VAL A 262 18.15 8.42 -18.63
CA VAL A 262 17.96 8.14 -17.20
C VAL A 262 18.82 6.94 -16.79
N ASN A 263 18.91 6.64 -15.49
CA ASN A 263 19.65 5.48 -15.01
C ASN A 263 18.81 4.21 -15.11
N LEU A 264 17.53 4.30 -14.74
CA LEU A 264 16.55 3.22 -14.84
C LEU A 264 15.22 3.78 -15.34
N PHE A 265 14.60 3.10 -16.29
CA PHE A 265 13.26 3.40 -16.79
C PHE A 265 12.33 2.24 -16.43
N VAL A 266 11.28 2.53 -15.66
CA VAL A 266 10.29 1.54 -15.25
C VAL A 266 9.17 1.50 -16.28
N ILE A 267 8.88 0.33 -16.86
CA ILE A 267 7.81 0.21 -17.88
C ILE A 267 6.43 0.01 -17.26
N GLY A 268 6.36 -0.17 -15.94
CA GLY A 268 5.13 -0.36 -15.16
C GLY A 268 5.42 -0.89 -13.76
N SER A 269 4.42 -0.80 -12.88
CA SER A 269 4.46 -1.42 -11.56
C SER A 269 3.10 -1.91 -11.07
N GLU A 270 3.10 -2.99 -10.28
CA GLU A 270 1.95 -3.54 -9.56
C GLU A 270 0.68 -3.69 -10.42
N LEU A 271 0.83 -4.11 -11.68
CA LEU A 271 -0.31 -4.40 -12.55
C LEU A 271 -0.77 -5.85 -12.38
N ARG A 272 -0.82 -6.29 -11.12
CA ARG A 272 -1.13 -7.64 -10.63
C ARG A 272 -2.33 -8.27 -11.33
N GLY A 273 -3.44 -7.54 -11.40
CA GLY A 273 -4.66 -8.02 -12.05
C GLY A 273 -4.53 -8.24 -13.56
N LEU A 274 -3.59 -7.59 -14.25
CA LEU A 274 -3.32 -7.73 -15.68
C LEU A 274 -2.30 -8.84 -15.97
N GLU A 275 -1.20 -8.89 -15.22
CA GLU A 275 -0.13 -9.89 -15.41
C GLU A 275 -0.59 -11.33 -15.17
N THR A 276 -1.68 -11.49 -14.40
CA THR A 276 -2.27 -12.78 -14.06
C THR A 276 -3.36 -13.24 -15.03
N ILE A 277 -3.78 -12.39 -15.98
CA ILE A 277 -4.80 -12.78 -16.97
C ILE A 277 -4.27 -13.93 -17.83
N ARG A 278 -4.99 -15.04 -17.85
CA ARG A 278 -4.65 -16.22 -18.67
C ARG A 278 -5.28 -16.11 -20.06
N GLY A 279 -4.48 -16.37 -21.09
CA GLY A 279 -4.97 -16.49 -22.47
C GLY A 279 -5.55 -17.87 -22.76
N PRO A 280 -6.12 -18.09 -23.96
CA PRO A 280 -6.84 -19.32 -24.30
C PRO A 280 -5.94 -20.57 -24.39
N ALA A 281 -4.62 -20.41 -24.54
CA ALA A 281 -3.68 -21.51 -24.60
C ALA A 281 -3.08 -21.88 -23.22
N TRP A 282 -3.49 -21.20 -22.15
CA TRP A 282 -2.96 -21.47 -20.83
C TRP A 282 -3.40 -22.86 -20.32
N THR A 283 -2.46 -23.61 -19.76
CA THR A 283 -2.72 -24.88 -19.07
C THR A 283 -1.82 -24.97 -17.83
N LYS A 284 -2.16 -25.83 -16.85
CA LYS A 284 -1.31 -26.02 -15.66
C LYS A 284 0.13 -26.39 -16.02
N ALA A 285 0.32 -27.27 -17.01
CA ALA A 285 1.62 -27.75 -17.46
C ALA A 285 2.40 -26.71 -18.29
N GLY A 286 1.71 -25.72 -18.87
CA GLY A 286 2.29 -24.80 -19.83
C GLY A 286 2.64 -25.49 -21.15
N THR A 287 3.46 -24.82 -21.95
CA THR A 287 4.08 -25.37 -23.16
C THR A 287 5.60 -25.27 -23.04
N LEU A 288 6.33 -25.96 -23.92
CA LEU A 288 7.78 -25.85 -23.98
C LEU A 288 8.19 -24.92 -25.11
N ASP A 289 9.09 -23.99 -24.83
CA ASP A 289 9.75 -23.20 -25.87
C ASP A 289 10.78 -24.04 -26.66
N GLY A 290 11.47 -23.42 -27.62
CA GLY A 290 12.51 -24.09 -28.42
C GLY A 290 13.72 -24.57 -27.61
N GLY A 291 13.91 -24.08 -26.38
CA GLY A 291 14.94 -24.49 -25.44
C GLY A 291 14.49 -25.54 -24.42
N GLY A 292 13.25 -26.03 -24.51
CA GLY A 292 12.67 -26.98 -23.54
C GLY A 292 12.31 -26.34 -22.20
N LYS A 293 12.14 -25.01 -22.15
CA LYS A 293 11.71 -24.26 -20.97
C LYS A 293 10.20 -24.12 -20.91
N ALA A 294 9.65 -24.24 -19.71
CA ALA A 294 8.22 -24.06 -19.49
C ALA A 294 7.82 -22.59 -19.65
N VAL A 295 6.80 -22.36 -20.47
CA VAL A 295 6.18 -21.05 -20.73
C VAL A 295 4.66 -21.17 -20.68
N TRP A 296 4.00 -20.10 -20.25
CA TRP A 296 2.55 -20.03 -20.09
C TRP A 296 1.97 -18.84 -20.86
N ASP A 297 0.72 -18.98 -21.30
CA ASP A 297 -0.02 -17.93 -22.00
C ASP A 297 -0.55 -16.88 -21.02
N TYR A 298 0.28 -15.87 -20.76
CA TYR A 298 -0.07 -14.64 -20.03
C TYR A 298 0.04 -13.45 -20.99
N PRO A 299 -1.05 -13.03 -21.65
CA PRO A 299 -1.01 -12.03 -22.71
C PRO A 299 -0.38 -10.69 -22.30
N PHE A 300 -0.59 -10.26 -21.04
CA PHE A 300 -0.02 -8.99 -20.58
C PHE A 300 1.48 -9.08 -20.36
N VAL A 301 1.99 -10.20 -19.85
CA VAL A 301 3.43 -10.46 -19.69
C VAL A 301 4.12 -10.45 -21.06
N ALA A 302 3.53 -11.10 -22.07
CA ALA A 302 4.02 -11.02 -23.45
C ALA A 302 4.00 -9.58 -24.01
N GLY A 303 2.96 -8.81 -23.67
CA GLY A 303 2.86 -7.38 -23.97
C GLY A 303 3.95 -6.54 -23.30
N LEU A 304 4.30 -6.82 -22.05
CA LEU A 304 5.39 -6.17 -21.32
C LEU A 304 6.76 -6.47 -21.94
N VAL A 305 7.00 -7.71 -22.37
CA VAL A 305 8.23 -8.07 -23.11
C VAL A 305 8.32 -7.27 -24.41
N THR A 306 7.22 -7.15 -25.15
CA THR A 306 7.15 -6.34 -26.38
C THR A 306 7.42 -4.87 -26.08
N LEU A 307 6.79 -4.32 -25.04
CA LEU A 307 6.97 -2.93 -24.63
C LEU A 307 8.42 -2.64 -24.17
N ALA A 308 9.06 -3.56 -23.46
CA ALA A 308 10.47 -3.44 -23.09
C ALA A 308 11.37 -3.38 -24.33
N ASN A 309 11.08 -4.19 -25.37
CA ASN A 309 11.80 -4.15 -26.65
C ASN A 309 11.62 -2.80 -27.36
N ASP A 310 10.40 -2.26 -27.35
CA ASP A 310 10.11 -0.95 -27.96
C ASP A 310 10.84 0.19 -27.24
N VAL A 311 10.80 0.22 -25.91
CA VAL A 311 11.53 1.22 -25.10
C VAL A 311 13.04 1.11 -25.33
N ARG A 312 13.57 -0.12 -25.36
CA ARG A 312 14.98 -0.36 -25.71
C ARG A 312 15.33 0.20 -27.09
N SER A 313 14.48 -0.04 -28.10
CA SER A 313 14.67 0.51 -29.45
C SER A 313 14.64 2.03 -29.48
N VAL A 314 13.78 2.68 -28.70
CA VAL A 314 13.73 4.15 -28.58
C VAL A 314 15.05 4.69 -28.01
N PHE A 315 15.57 4.08 -26.95
CA PHE A 315 16.83 4.49 -26.34
C PHE A 315 18.03 4.22 -27.25
N ASP A 316 18.14 3.03 -27.86
CA ASP A 316 19.24 2.70 -28.77
C ASP A 316 19.23 3.58 -30.01
N GLY A 317 18.06 3.84 -30.60
CA GLY A 317 17.91 4.77 -31.72
C GLY A 317 18.30 6.22 -31.40
N ALA A 318 18.38 6.56 -30.12
CA ALA A 318 18.87 7.85 -29.61
C ALA A 318 20.34 7.82 -29.17
N GLY A 319 21.06 6.70 -29.32
CA GLY A 319 22.42 6.54 -28.82
C GLY A 319 22.52 6.36 -27.29
N LEU A 320 21.41 6.12 -26.60
CA LEU A 320 21.33 5.89 -25.15
C LEU A 320 21.41 4.39 -24.84
N THR A 321 22.46 3.73 -25.33
CA THR A 321 22.67 2.29 -25.11
C THR A 321 22.74 1.96 -23.63
N LYS A 322 22.15 0.83 -23.22
CA LYS A 322 22.24 0.39 -21.82
C LYS A 322 23.69 0.10 -21.41
N ASN A 323 24.03 0.44 -20.17
CA ASN A 323 25.32 0.12 -19.58
C ASN A 323 25.12 -0.39 -18.15
N LEU A 324 25.32 -1.69 -17.96
CA LEU A 324 25.18 -2.36 -16.67
C LEU A 324 26.26 -1.93 -15.67
N SER A 325 27.49 -1.66 -16.11
CA SER A 325 28.57 -1.26 -15.18
C SER A 325 28.39 0.14 -14.59
N THR A 326 27.78 1.06 -15.35
CA THR A 326 27.53 2.44 -14.90
C THR A 326 26.08 2.70 -14.53
N HIS A 327 25.23 1.67 -14.58
CA HIS A 327 23.78 1.74 -14.37
C HIS A 327 23.11 2.85 -15.20
N LYS A 328 23.29 2.85 -16.52
CA LYS A 328 22.71 3.86 -17.43
C LYS A 328 21.72 3.23 -18.40
N ASN A 329 20.60 3.90 -18.60
CA ASN A 329 19.54 3.55 -19.55
C ASN A 329 19.04 2.11 -19.40
N LEU A 330 18.96 1.65 -18.15
CA LEU A 330 18.43 0.33 -17.83
C LEU A 330 16.90 0.34 -17.87
N ILE A 331 16.28 -0.81 -18.08
CA ILE A 331 14.82 -0.98 -18.16
C ILE A 331 14.37 -2.06 -17.17
N THR A 332 13.26 -1.84 -16.47
CA THR A 332 12.64 -2.85 -15.60
C THR A 332 11.12 -2.72 -15.55
N TYR A 333 10.46 -3.69 -14.94
CA TYR A 333 9.06 -3.71 -14.52
C TYR A 333 9.03 -4.10 -13.04
N SER A 334 8.18 -3.48 -12.20
CA SER A 334 8.11 -3.79 -10.78
C SER A 334 6.84 -4.56 -10.41
N ALA A 335 6.97 -5.81 -9.98
CA ALA A 335 5.81 -6.60 -9.55
C ALA A 335 5.33 -6.22 -8.14
N ASP A 336 4.12 -6.66 -7.78
CA ASP A 336 3.61 -6.51 -6.42
C ASP A 336 4.35 -7.46 -5.46
N TRP A 337 4.49 -7.05 -4.20
CA TRP A 337 5.18 -7.83 -3.16
C TRP A 337 4.64 -9.26 -3.01
N SER A 338 3.36 -9.48 -3.34
CA SER A 338 2.66 -10.75 -3.12
C SER A 338 2.74 -11.73 -4.29
N ASP A 339 3.16 -11.30 -5.49
CA ASP A 339 3.17 -12.14 -6.69
C ASP A 339 4.47 -12.12 -7.51
N TRP A 340 5.49 -11.34 -7.12
CA TRP A 340 6.73 -11.24 -7.88
C TRP A 340 7.47 -12.59 -8.12
N MET A 341 7.31 -13.58 -7.23
CA MET A 341 7.85 -14.94 -7.37
C MET A 341 6.91 -15.91 -8.10
N GLY A 342 5.65 -15.52 -8.34
CA GLY A 342 4.64 -16.31 -9.01
C GLY A 342 3.24 -16.09 -8.43
N TYR A 343 2.22 -16.52 -9.16
CA TYR A 343 0.82 -16.30 -8.81
C TYR A 343 0.03 -17.58 -8.60
N GLN A 344 -0.86 -17.57 -7.60
CA GLN A 344 -1.77 -18.67 -7.28
C GLN A 344 -3.15 -18.44 -7.89
N HIS A 345 -3.44 -19.13 -8.98
CA HIS A 345 -4.72 -19.01 -9.67
C HIS A 345 -5.85 -19.70 -8.89
N PRO A 346 -6.98 -19.02 -8.62
CA PRO A 346 -8.12 -19.63 -7.94
C PRO A 346 -8.57 -20.95 -8.59
N GLY A 347 -8.75 -21.97 -7.75
CA GLY A 347 -9.16 -23.32 -8.16
C GLY A 347 -8.10 -24.15 -8.88
N GLN A 348 -6.88 -23.63 -9.08
CA GLN A 348 -5.82 -24.38 -9.76
C GLN A 348 -4.89 -25.16 -8.82
N ASN A 349 -4.93 -24.89 -7.51
CA ASN A 349 -4.14 -25.57 -6.47
C ASN A 349 -2.64 -25.58 -6.81
N GLY A 350 -2.08 -24.41 -7.06
CA GLY A 350 -0.67 -24.24 -7.38
C GLY A 350 -0.24 -22.79 -7.46
N GLN A 351 1.05 -22.57 -7.70
CA GLN A 351 1.67 -21.29 -8.01
C GLN A 351 2.52 -21.42 -9.27
N TRP A 352 2.40 -20.45 -10.16
CA TRP A 352 3.14 -20.39 -11.42
C TRP A 352 4.05 -19.17 -11.45
N PRO A 353 5.34 -19.31 -11.80
CA PRO A 353 6.25 -18.18 -12.03
C PRO A 353 5.89 -17.44 -13.32
N HIS A 354 4.77 -16.72 -13.32
CA HIS A 354 4.19 -16.10 -14.51
C HIS A 354 5.07 -15.01 -15.11
N LEU A 355 5.91 -14.36 -14.31
CA LEU A 355 6.79 -13.28 -14.74
C LEU A 355 8.18 -13.74 -15.22
N ASP A 356 8.52 -15.03 -15.13
CA ASP A 356 9.88 -15.48 -15.47
C ASP A 356 10.26 -15.24 -16.93
N SER A 357 9.31 -15.23 -17.86
CA SER A 357 9.55 -14.86 -19.25
C SER A 357 9.95 -13.38 -19.40
N LEU A 358 9.34 -12.49 -18.61
CA LEU A 358 9.70 -11.08 -18.51
C LEU A 358 11.07 -10.91 -17.85
N TRP A 359 11.30 -11.58 -16.72
CA TRP A 359 12.57 -11.55 -16.01
C TRP A 359 13.73 -12.13 -16.82
N SER A 360 13.46 -13.04 -17.76
CA SER A 360 14.46 -13.62 -18.65
C SER A 360 14.72 -12.78 -19.89
N SER A 361 13.78 -11.90 -20.28
CA SER A 361 13.92 -11.02 -21.45
C SER A 361 15.21 -10.21 -21.41
N SER A 362 15.94 -10.17 -22.53
CA SER A 362 17.22 -9.43 -22.61
C SER A 362 17.06 -7.91 -22.43
N ASN A 363 15.84 -7.39 -22.52
CA ASN A 363 15.53 -5.96 -22.39
C ASN A 363 14.87 -5.59 -21.06
N ILE A 364 14.83 -6.54 -20.13
CA ILE A 364 14.67 -6.27 -18.70
C ILE A 364 16.03 -6.45 -18.04
N ASP A 365 16.59 -5.38 -17.50
CA ASP A 365 17.99 -5.35 -17.07
C ASP A 365 18.17 -5.73 -15.59
N VAL A 366 17.13 -5.53 -14.79
CA VAL A 366 17.03 -5.92 -13.38
C VAL A 366 15.64 -6.45 -13.08
N VAL A 367 15.54 -7.43 -12.18
CA VAL A 367 14.27 -7.90 -11.61
C VAL A 367 13.82 -6.88 -10.57
N SER A 368 12.53 -6.55 -10.53
CA SER A 368 12.02 -5.56 -9.58
C SER A 368 10.70 -5.99 -8.97
N PHE A 369 10.52 -5.65 -7.70
CA PHE A 369 9.25 -5.70 -7.00
C PHE A 369 9.17 -4.59 -5.98
N ASP A 370 7.96 -4.26 -5.57
CA ASP A 370 7.68 -3.27 -4.54
C ASP A 370 7.69 -4.00 -3.18
N ASN A 371 8.70 -3.78 -2.34
CA ASN A 371 8.95 -4.60 -1.16
C ASN A 371 8.19 -4.12 0.07
N TYR A 372 6.98 -4.63 0.22
CA TYR A 372 6.14 -4.42 1.40
C TYR A 372 5.97 -5.67 2.25
N LEU A 373 6.99 -6.53 2.29
CA LEU A 373 6.99 -7.75 3.09
C LEU A 373 7.03 -7.42 4.60
N PRO A 374 6.22 -8.09 5.44
CA PRO A 374 6.08 -7.75 6.86
C PRO A 374 7.37 -8.01 7.65
N LEU A 375 7.72 -7.13 8.58
CA LEU A 375 8.87 -7.31 9.49
C LEU A 375 8.45 -7.64 10.92
N SER A 376 7.16 -7.83 11.16
CA SER A 376 6.62 -8.22 12.47
C SER A 376 5.29 -8.96 12.35
N ASP A 377 4.86 -9.60 13.43
CA ASP A 377 3.51 -10.13 13.63
C ASP A 377 3.04 -9.83 15.07
N TRP A 378 3.16 -8.56 15.47
CA TRP A 378 2.92 -8.09 16.82
C TRP A 378 1.44 -7.82 17.08
N THR A 379 0.87 -8.38 18.15
CA THR A 379 -0.53 -8.14 18.54
C THR A 379 -0.67 -7.07 19.61
N THR A 380 -1.90 -6.68 19.96
CA THR A 380 -2.18 -5.92 21.19
C THR A 380 -1.81 -6.72 22.46
N GLY A 381 -1.74 -6.03 23.59
CA GLY A 381 -1.43 -6.64 24.89
C GLY A 381 0.02 -7.12 24.99
N SER A 382 0.23 -8.42 25.21
CA SER A 382 1.57 -9.00 25.42
C SER A 382 2.37 -9.20 24.13
N GLY A 383 1.92 -8.72 22.96
CA GLY A 383 2.62 -8.86 21.69
C GLY A 383 2.52 -10.23 21.01
N GLY A 384 1.66 -11.12 21.52
CA GLY A 384 1.28 -12.38 20.86
C GLY A 384 2.42 -13.40 20.72
N LEU A 385 2.34 -14.25 19.68
CA LEU A 385 3.31 -15.33 19.45
C LEU A 385 4.76 -14.87 19.30
N ASP A 386 5.03 -13.68 18.77
CA ASP A 386 6.41 -13.19 18.62
C ASP A 386 7.07 -12.89 19.98
N VAL A 387 6.31 -12.35 20.93
CA VAL A 387 6.79 -12.19 22.31
C VAL A 387 7.02 -13.54 22.98
N LEU A 388 6.09 -14.48 22.81
CA LEU A 388 6.20 -15.82 23.41
C LEU A 388 7.41 -16.59 22.88
N ASN A 389 7.77 -16.40 21.61
CA ASN A 389 8.89 -17.09 20.96
C ASN A 389 10.16 -16.23 20.87
N TRP A 390 10.20 -15.09 21.57
CA TRP A 390 11.31 -14.13 21.52
C TRP A 390 12.67 -14.78 21.75
N SER A 391 12.80 -15.54 22.83
CA SER A 391 14.03 -16.23 23.23
C SER A 391 14.10 -17.69 22.76
N ALA A 392 13.04 -18.21 22.15
CA ALA A 392 13.06 -19.55 21.57
C ALA A 392 14.10 -19.59 20.44
N PRO A 393 14.93 -20.64 20.31
CA PRO A 393 15.99 -20.69 19.32
C PRO A 393 15.47 -20.42 17.90
N ALA A 394 16.12 -19.51 17.18
CA ALA A 394 15.83 -19.31 15.78
C ALA A 394 16.09 -20.61 14.99
N PRO A 395 15.31 -20.88 13.92
CA PRO A 395 15.57 -21.98 13.00
C PRO A 395 17.05 -22.09 12.59
N THR A 396 17.60 -23.30 12.72
CA THR A 396 18.93 -23.64 12.18
C THR A 396 18.82 -24.88 11.31
N GLY A 397 19.62 -24.97 10.25
CA GLY A 397 19.62 -26.11 9.32
C GLY A 397 18.87 -25.86 8.01
N PRO A 398 18.44 -26.92 7.29
CA PRO A 398 17.82 -26.79 5.98
C PRO A 398 16.42 -26.19 6.08
N TRP A 399 16.05 -25.40 5.08
CA TRP A 399 14.69 -24.89 4.92
C TRP A 399 13.77 -25.96 4.28
N PRO A 400 12.48 -26.04 4.65
CA PRO A 400 11.81 -25.23 5.66
C PRO A 400 12.07 -25.72 7.09
N PRO A 401 12.01 -24.82 8.09
CA PRO A 401 12.05 -25.24 9.48
C PRO A 401 10.86 -26.14 9.83
N GLY A 402 11.06 -27.04 10.79
CA GLY A 402 9.97 -27.82 11.36
C GLY A 402 8.95 -26.94 12.09
N SER A 403 7.71 -27.40 12.17
CA SER A 403 6.61 -26.67 12.83
C SER A 403 6.90 -26.30 14.29
N SER A 404 7.71 -27.09 14.99
CA SER A 404 8.12 -26.82 16.37
C SER A 404 9.18 -25.72 16.53
N THR A 405 9.85 -25.33 15.45
CA THR A 405 10.96 -24.35 15.48
C THR A 405 10.69 -23.09 14.66
N MET A 406 9.73 -23.14 13.73
CA MET A 406 9.49 -22.06 12.75
C MET A 406 9.18 -20.68 13.35
N SER A 407 8.68 -20.62 14.59
CA SER A 407 8.32 -19.38 15.29
C SER A 407 9.44 -18.80 16.15
N GLY A 408 10.55 -19.51 16.36
CA GLY A 408 11.64 -19.04 17.23
C GLY A 408 12.40 -17.85 16.63
N LEU A 409 12.74 -16.87 17.46
CA LEU A 409 13.44 -15.65 17.04
C LEU A 409 14.90 -15.59 17.51
N GLY A 410 15.27 -16.35 18.55
CA GLY A 410 16.64 -16.42 19.06
C GLY A 410 17.16 -15.12 19.67
N LEU A 411 16.26 -14.23 20.11
CA LEU A 411 16.59 -12.90 20.60
C LEU A 411 16.76 -12.90 22.13
N SER A 412 17.53 -11.91 22.60
CA SER A 412 17.74 -11.64 24.02
C SER A 412 17.15 -10.29 24.42
N GLY A 413 16.98 -10.06 25.73
CA GLY A 413 16.45 -8.80 26.26
C GLY A 413 14.92 -8.77 26.34
N LEU A 414 14.38 -7.60 26.69
CA LEU A 414 12.93 -7.41 26.82
C LEU A 414 12.27 -7.40 25.43
N PRO A 415 11.25 -8.24 25.19
CA PRO A 415 10.53 -8.25 23.92
C PRO A 415 9.87 -6.89 23.63
N THR A 416 10.12 -6.35 22.44
CA THR A 416 9.49 -5.12 21.97
C THR A 416 9.51 -5.07 20.44
N ILE A 417 8.44 -4.53 19.84
CA ILE A 417 8.38 -4.28 18.39
C ILE A 417 9.44 -3.26 17.95
N TYR A 418 9.88 -2.39 18.86
CA TYR A 418 10.92 -1.37 18.63
C TYR A 418 12.36 -1.92 18.71
N SER A 419 12.53 -3.23 18.64
CA SER A 419 13.85 -3.86 18.64
C SER A 419 14.35 -4.00 17.22
N LEU A 420 15.44 -3.29 16.91
CA LEU A 420 16.08 -3.38 15.60
C LEU A 420 16.50 -4.82 15.25
N PRO A 421 17.13 -5.62 16.15
CA PRO A 421 17.39 -7.04 15.90
C PRO A 421 16.14 -7.87 15.59
N TYR A 422 14.98 -7.53 16.15
CA TYR A 422 13.73 -8.23 15.87
C TYR A 422 13.23 -7.96 14.45
N LEU A 423 13.22 -6.70 14.02
CA LEU A 423 12.83 -6.35 12.65
C LEU A 423 13.81 -6.95 11.64
N GLU A 424 15.12 -6.91 11.91
CA GLU A 424 16.16 -7.52 11.07
C GLU A 424 15.99 -9.06 10.98
N ALA A 425 15.69 -9.74 12.09
CA ALA A 425 15.47 -11.18 12.10
C ALA A 425 14.25 -11.63 11.26
N ASN A 426 13.30 -10.72 11.01
CA ASN A 426 12.12 -11.00 10.19
C ASN A 426 12.32 -10.69 8.70
N ILE A 427 13.47 -10.14 8.27
CA ILE A 427 13.73 -9.85 6.85
C ILE A 427 13.87 -11.15 6.04
N GLU A 428 14.73 -12.08 6.48
CA GLU A 428 14.79 -13.46 5.99
C GLU A 428 14.27 -14.43 7.07
N GLY A 429 13.08 -14.15 7.60
CA GLY A 429 12.45 -14.90 8.68
C GLY A 429 10.96 -14.59 8.83
N GLY A 430 10.31 -15.30 9.77
CA GLY A 430 8.90 -15.04 10.13
C GLY A 430 7.90 -15.32 9.00
N GLN A 431 6.84 -14.51 8.93
CA GLN A 431 5.79 -14.64 7.92
C GLN A 431 6.36 -14.54 6.51
N TYR A 432 5.91 -15.40 5.59
CA TYR A 432 6.37 -15.49 4.20
C TYR A 432 7.81 -15.95 4.01
N PHE A 433 8.46 -16.43 5.08
CA PHE A 433 9.75 -17.14 5.02
C PHE A 433 9.67 -18.49 5.74
N ASN A 434 9.38 -18.48 7.05
CA ASN A 434 9.31 -19.68 7.90
C ASN A 434 7.90 -20.28 7.91
N TRP A 435 6.88 -19.42 7.88
CA TRP A 435 5.48 -19.78 8.05
C TRP A 435 4.55 -18.80 7.32
N PHE A 436 3.26 -19.11 7.24
CA PHE A 436 2.25 -18.25 6.65
C PHE A 436 0.88 -18.42 7.32
N TYR A 437 -0.02 -17.49 7.04
CA TYR A 437 -1.44 -17.52 7.38
C TYR A 437 -2.22 -17.89 6.12
N ASN A 438 -3.12 -18.87 6.20
CA ASN A 438 -4.03 -19.27 5.12
C ASN A 438 -5.19 -18.29 4.97
N ASP A 439 -5.65 -17.73 6.09
CA ASP A 439 -6.85 -16.90 6.15
C ASP A 439 -6.65 -15.76 7.14
N GLY A 440 -6.57 -14.54 6.62
CA GLY A 440 -6.36 -13.37 7.44
C GLY A 440 -6.77 -12.11 6.68
N ASN A 441 -8.05 -11.79 6.72
CA ASN A 441 -8.57 -10.52 6.21
C ASN A 441 -8.44 -9.41 7.25
N ASN A 442 -8.24 -8.18 6.76
CA ASN A 442 -8.32 -6.97 7.55
C ASN A 442 -9.76 -6.46 7.48
N LEU A 443 -10.52 -6.62 8.57
CA LEU A 443 -11.93 -6.25 8.62
C LEU A 443 -12.14 -4.75 8.88
N GLY A 444 -11.07 -3.96 8.80
CA GLY A 444 -11.08 -2.54 9.10
C GLY A 444 -11.10 -2.28 10.61
N ARG A 445 -11.61 -1.11 10.99
CA ARG A 445 -11.58 -0.61 12.36
C ARG A 445 -12.64 -1.29 13.24
N GLY A 446 -12.25 -1.84 14.38
CA GLY A 446 -13.20 -2.37 15.37
C GLY A 446 -12.59 -2.63 16.75
N LEU A 447 -13.39 -3.14 17.68
CA LEU A 447 -12.98 -3.37 19.06
C LEU A 447 -11.95 -4.48 19.16
N ASP A 448 -10.86 -4.24 19.89
CA ASP A 448 -9.78 -5.21 20.05
C ASP A 448 -10.31 -6.59 20.52
N PRO A 449 -10.10 -7.66 19.71
CA PRO A 449 -10.49 -9.02 20.06
C PRO A 449 -9.87 -9.52 21.37
N ASN A 450 -8.70 -8.99 21.77
CA ASN A 450 -8.06 -9.29 23.05
C ASN A 450 -8.70 -8.57 24.25
N ASN A 451 -9.81 -7.85 24.02
CA ASN A 451 -10.62 -7.14 24.99
C ASN A 451 -9.86 -6.07 25.78
N SER A 452 -8.90 -5.38 25.16
CA SER A 452 -8.22 -4.21 25.76
C SER A 452 -9.10 -2.96 25.86
N GLY A 453 -10.27 -2.95 25.21
CA GLY A 453 -11.09 -1.75 25.07
C GLY A 453 -10.59 -0.78 23.99
N GLN A 454 -9.43 -1.05 23.38
CA GLN A 454 -8.91 -0.26 22.28
C GLN A 454 -9.70 -0.53 20.99
N ILE A 455 -9.69 0.45 20.09
CA ILE A 455 -10.10 0.28 18.71
C ILE A 455 -8.85 -0.02 17.88
N VAL A 456 -8.89 -1.10 17.11
CA VAL A 456 -7.77 -1.57 16.30
C VAL A 456 -8.21 -1.97 14.90
N SER A 457 -7.26 -2.15 14.00
CA SER A 457 -7.48 -2.83 12.72
C SER A 457 -7.60 -4.33 12.93
N LEU A 458 -8.81 -4.84 12.70
CA LEU A 458 -9.23 -6.18 13.07
C LEU A 458 -8.66 -7.25 12.12
N PRO A 459 -7.95 -8.26 12.64
CA PRO A 459 -7.67 -9.47 11.90
C PRO A 459 -8.82 -10.46 12.02
N GLU A 460 -8.92 -11.34 11.03
CA GLU A 460 -9.80 -12.51 11.04
C GLU A 460 -8.97 -13.81 10.98
N GLY A 461 -9.66 -14.96 11.04
CA GLY A 461 -9.15 -16.24 10.59
C GLY A 461 -8.01 -16.80 11.44
N ASP A 462 -7.04 -17.40 10.77
CA ASP A 462 -5.88 -17.95 11.45
C ASP A 462 -4.93 -16.86 11.94
N ARG A 463 -4.97 -15.64 11.37
CA ARG A 463 -4.25 -14.50 11.94
C ARG A 463 -4.81 -14.06 13.30
N LEU A 464 -6.14 -14.01 13.46
CA LEU A 464 -6.78 -13.67 14.73
C LEU A 464 -6.38 -14.64 15.85
N THR A 465 -6.34 -15.94 15.52
CA THR A 465 -5.94 -16.99 16.46
C THR A 465 -4.43 -17.19 16.55
N GLN A 466 -3.66 -16.51 15.69
CA GLN A 466 -2.23 -16.73 15.45
C GLN A 466 -1.87 -18.19 15.12
N SER A 467 -2.73 -18.90 14.39
CA SER A 467 -2.50 -20.28 13.94
C SER A 467 -1.60 -20.33 12.70
N ARG A 468 -0.28 -20.24 12.93
CA ARG A 468 0.75 -20.22 11.86
C ARG A 468 0.90 -21.58 11.17
N ASN A 469 1.01 -21.58 9.84
CA ASN A 469 1.20 -22.77 9.00
C ASN A 469 2.65 -22.87 8.51
N ALA A 470 3.22 -24.09 8.53
CA ALA A 470 4.57 -24.34 8.04
C ALA A 470 4.59 -24.60 6.52
N TYR A 471 5.67 -24.20 5.85
CA TYR A 471 5.95 -24.66 4.49
C TYR A 471 6.46 -26.11 4.48
N SER A 472 6.36 -26.75 3.31
CA SER A 472 6.94 -28.07 3.02
C SER A 472 8.16 -27.98 2.10
N SER A 473 8.97 -29.03 2.04
CA SER A 473 10.11 -29.09 1.13
C SER A 473 9.67 -28.93 -0.33
N GLY A 474 10.42 -28.14 -1.10
CA GLY A 474 10.10 -27.83 -2.51
C GLY A 474 9.10 -26.69 -2.71
N GLN A 475 8.68 -26.00 -1.64
CA GLN A 475 7.71 -24.89 -1.69
C GLN A 475 8.34 -23.50 -1.58
N GLN A 476 9.65 -23.36 -1.78
CA GLN A 476 10.34 -22.08 -1.62
C GLN A 476 9.73 -20.96 -2.47
N ILE A 477 9.21 -21.30 -3.66
CA ILE A 477 8.55 -20.32 -4.53
C ILE A 477 7.30 -19.71 -3.89
N LEU A 478 6.63 -20.44 -2.98
CA LEU A 478 5.44 -19.98 -2.24
C LEU A 478 5.77 -19.02 -1.10
N ALA A 479 7.05 -18.78 -0.80
CA ALA A 479 7.51 -17.97 0.31
C ALA A 479 8.19 -16.69 -0.23
N PRO A 480 7.43 -15.58 -0.42
CA PRO A 480 7.92 -14.33 -1.03
C PRO A 480 9.21 -13.72 -0.44
N LYS A 481 9.60 -14.07 0.80
CA LYS A 481 10.87 -13.63 1.40
C LYS A 481 12.07 -14.49 1.03
N GLN A 482 11.89 -15.57 0.28
CA GLN A 482 12.96 -16.46 -0.19
C GLN A 482 13.77 -15.85 -1.35
N LEU A 483 14.12 -14.56 -1.26
CA LEU A 483 14.84 -13.81 -2.30
C LEU A 483 16.14 -14.52 -2.69
N ARG A 484 16.88 -14.99 -1.69
CA ARG A 484 18.15 -15.67 -1.88
C ARG A 484 17.98 -17.03 -2.56
N TRP A 485 16.97 -17.80 -2.21
CA TRP A 485 16.69 -19.04 -2.91
C TRP A 485 16.27 -18.76 -4.35
N TRP A 486 15.34 -17.84 -4.56
CA TRP A 486 14.84 -17.47 -5.89
C TRP A 486 16.00 -17.06 -6.81
N TRP A 487 16.87 -16.16 -6.34
CA TRP A 487 18.00 -15.69 -7.14
C TRP A 487 19.04 -16.77 -7.46
N ASN A 488 19.27 -17.71 -6.53
CA ASN A 488 20.29 -18.77 -6.69
C ASN A 488 19.79 -20.03 -7.43
N ASN A 489 18.50 -20.13 -7.75
CA ASN A 489 17.93 -21.37 -8.29
C ASN A 489 17.17 -21.13 -9.60
N THR A 490 16.99 -22.21 -10.35
CA THR A 490 16.04 -22.27 -11.47
C THR A 490 14.63 -22.46 -10.93
N HIS A 491 13.61 -21.95 -11.61
CA HIS A 491 12.23 -22.05 -11.12
C HIS A 491 11.43 -23.12 -11.87
N GLN A 492 10.40 -23.62 -11.19
CA GLN A 492 9.39 -24.54 -11.70
C GLN A 492 8.04 -24.14 -11.09
N ALA A 493 6.95 -24.43 -11.82
CA ALA A 493 5.63 -24.32 -11.23
C ALA A 493 5.47 -25.34 -10.10
N VAL A 494 4.75 -24.96 -9.05
CA VAL A 494 4.41 -25.85 -7.93
C VAL A 494 2.91 -26.03 -7.94
N TYR A 495 2.42 -27.25 -8.16
CA TYR A 495 0.97 -27.51 -8.13
C TYR A 495 0.65 -28.96 -7.77
N ASP A 496 -0.56 -29.15 -7.25
CA ASP A 496 -1.03 -30.46 -6.79
C ASP A 496 -1.61 -31.29 -7.95
N THR A 497 -1.06 -32.50 -8.11
CA THR A 497 -1.53 -33.56 -9.02
C THR A 497 -2.08 -34.78 -8.27
N GLY A 498 -2.38 -34.65 -6.98
CA GLY A 498 -2.73 -35.73 -6.05
C GLY A 498 -1.58 -36.18 -5.14
N SER A 499 -0.46 -35.45 -5.10
CA SER A 499 0.71 -35.73 -4.26
C SER A 499 1.14 -34.53 -3.41
N GLY A 500 0.26 -33.53 -3.29
CA GLY A 500 0.54 -32.27 -2.63
C GLY A 500 1.21 -31.26 -3.56
N TRP A 501 1.44 -30.06 -3.02
CA TRP A 501 2.03 -28.94 -3.73
C TRP A 501 3.55 -29.12 -3.83
N VAL A 502 3.98 -29.77 -4.90
CA VAL A 502 5.40 -30.05 -5.21
C VAL A 502 5.77 -29.44 -6.56
N PRO A 503 7.08 -29.22 -6.86
CA PRO A 503 7.53 -28.78 -8.18
C PRO A 503 7.11 -29.74 -9.30
N GLN A 504 6.69 -29.19 -10.43
CA GLN A 504 6.15 -29.93 -11.57
C GLN A 504 6.74 -29.42 -12.89
N GLY A 505 6.88 -30.33 -13.86
CA GLY A 505 7.22 -29.99 -15.24
C GLY A 505 8.66 -29.51 -15.45
N ALA A 506 8.88 -28.87 -16.60
CA ALA A 506 10.18 -28.31 -16.96
C ALA A 506 10.45 -27.00 -16.18
N GLN A 507 11.73 -26.64 -16.08
CA GLN A 507 12.13 -25.35 -15.52
C GLN A 507 11.74 -24.21 -16.45
N THR A 508 11.56 -23.01 -15.89
CA THR A 508 11.34 -21.79 -16.66
C THR A 508 12.61 -21.31 -17.36
N GLU A 509 12.44 -20.22 -18.12
CA GLU A 509 13.52 -19.49 -18.77
C GLU A 509 14.50 -18.81 -17.79
N TRP A 510 14.13 -18.64 -16.51
CA TRP A 510 14.98 -17.96 -15.53
C TRP A 510 16.31 -18.69 -15.35
N VAL A 511 17.39 -17.91 -15.42
CA VAL A 511 18.75 -18.36 -15.16
C VAL A 511 19.20 -17.79 -13.82
N ALA A 512 19.56 -18.68 -12.89
CA ALA A 512 20.08 -18.30 -11.58
C ALA A 512 21.23 -17.30 -11.69
N GLN A 513 21.22 -16.30 -10.81
CA GLN A 513 22.24 -15.25 -10.70
C GLN A 513 22.45 -14.39 -11.95
N SER A 514 21.56 -14.46 -12.95
CA SER A 514 21.74 -13.78 -14.23
C SER A 514 21.53 -12.26 -14.15
N LYS A 515 20.70 -11.80 -13.21
CA LYS A 515 20.35 -10.38 -13.02
C LYS A 515 20.22 -10.04 -11.56
N SER A 516 20.48 -8.78 -11.21
CA SER A 516 20.18 -8.26 -9.88
C SER A 516 18.68 -8.07 -9.69
N ILE A 517 18.26 -8.11 -8.43
CA ILE A 517 16.95 -7.74 -7.92
C ILE A 517 17.04 -6.30 -7.38
N ILE A 518 15.98 -5.52 -7.52
CA ILE A 518 15.78 -4.26 -6.83
C ILE A 518 14.45 -4.29 -6.08
N THR A 519 14.40 -3.56 -4.98
CA THR A 519 13.14 -3.25 -4.29
C THR A 519 12.77 -1.84 -4.72
N LEU A 520 12.06 -1.71 -5.85
CA LEU A 520 11.80 -0.38 -6.43
C LEU A 520 11.16 0.50 -5.37
N GLU A 521 10.16 -0.02 -4.68
CA GLU A 521 9.61 0.56 -3.46
C GLU A 521 10.04 -0.26 -2.22
N TYR A 522 10.22 0.43 -1.11
CA TYR A 522 10.15 -0.15 0.23
C TYR A 522 9.72 0.96 1.20
N GLY A 523 9.11 0.60 2.32
CA GLY A 523 8.59 1.56 3.28
C GLY A 523 7.50 0.93 4.14
N CYS A 524 7.03 1.68 5.13
CA CYS A 524 5.78 1.41 5.81
C CYS A 524 5.19 2.74 6.28
N SER A 525 3.88 2.76 6.49
CA SER A 525 3.19 3.93 7.04
C SER A 525 3.73 4.32 8.42
N ASN A 526 3.57 5.61 8.75
CA ASN A 526 3.91 6.16 10.06
C ASN A 526 2.83 5.83 11.10
N ALA A 527 2.22 4.65 11.03
CA ALA A 527 1.15 4.19 11.92
C ALA A 527 1.66 3.11 12.89
N ASP A 528 1.02 3.02 14.06
CA ASP A 528 1.26 1.97 15.05
C ASP A 528 1.25 0.58 14.37
N LYS A 529 2.29 -0.23 14.62
CA LYS A 529 2.44 -1.60 14.08
C LYS A 529 2.41 -1.70 12.55
N ALA A 530 2.72 -0.63 11.82
CA ALA A 530 2.78 -0.65 10.34
C ALA A 530 3.65 -1.79 9.78
N THR A 531 4.67 -2.24 10.52
CA THR A 531 5.55 -3.35 10.13
C THR A 531 4.87 -4.72 10.04
N ASN A 532 3.65 -4.89 10.59
CA ASN A 532 2.85 -6.11 10.44
C ASN A 532 2.29 -6.30 9.03
N GLN A 533 2.07 -5.19 8.32
CA GLN A 533 1.49 -5.17 6.99
C GLN A 533 1.94 -3.89 6.27
N PRO A 534 3.22 -3.79 5.86
CA PRO A 534 3.76 -2.56 5.27
C PRO A 534 3.05 -2.12 3.98
N ASN A 535 2.33 -3.04 3.33
CA ASN A 535 1.70 -2.82 2.03
C ASN A 535 0.36 -2.06 2.07
N VAL A 536 -0.15 -1.73 3.26
CA VAL A 536 -1.42 -1.01 3.40
C VAL A 536 -1.20 0.46 3.76
N PHE A 537 -2.02 1.31 3.15
CA PHE A 537 -1.97 2.75 3.28
C PHE A 537 -3.32 3.28 3.73
N PHE A 538 -3.29 4.31 4.58
CA PHE A 538 -4.50 4.99 5.02
C PHE A 538 -4.78 6.20 4.12
N ASP A 539 -5.89 6.15 3.40
CA ASP A 539 -6.41 7.28 2.63
C ASP A 539 -7.95 7.29 2.72
N PRO A 540 -8.58 8.19 3.49
CA PRO A 540 -10.03 8.17 3.73
C PRO A 540 -10.92 8.18 2.47
N LYS A 541 -10.40 8.61 1.31
CA LYS A 541 -11.15 8.60 0.04
C LYS A 541 -11.12 7.26 -0.68
N SER A 542 -10.12 6.41 -0.44
CA SER A 542 -9.87 5.19 -1.21
C SER A 542 -10.60 3.98 -0.65
N THR A 543 -11.10 3.09 -1.51
CA THR A 543 -11.60 1.77 -1.10
C THR A 543 -10.49 0.81 -0.66
N GLU A 544 -9.23 1.16 -0.91
CA GLU A 544 -8.05 0.39 -0.48
C GLU A 544 -7.46 0.96 0.83
N SER A 545 -8.25 1.75 1.58
CA SER A 545 -7.81 2.39 2.82
C SER A 545 -7.82 1.44 4.00
N TYR A 546 -6.62 1.07 4.45
CA TYR A 546 -6.43 0.18 5.59
C TYR A 546 -5.23 0.65 6.43
N THR A 547 -5.16 0.17 7.66
CA THR A 547 -3.92 0.19 8.45
C THR A 547 -3.56 -1.22 8.85
N ALA A 548 -2.30 -1.44 9.20
CA ALA A 548 -1.79 -2.78 9.45
C ALA A 548 -2.58 -3.52 10.54
N PHE A 549 -2.54 -4.85 10.50
CA PHE A 549 -3.20 -5.66 11.53
C PHE A 549 -2.78 -5.22 12.93
N TRP A 550 -3.78 -5.12 13.82
CA TRP A 550 -3.63 -4.69 15.20
C TRP A 550 -3.22 -3.23 15.42
N SER A 551 -3.08 -2.41 14.37
CA SER A 551 -2.82 -0.97 14.51
C SER A 551 -3.90 -0.29 15.35
N ALA A 552 -3.48 0.47 16.35
CA ALA A 552 -4.39 1.24 17.20
C ALA A 552 -4.99 2.45 16.47
N TRP A 553 -6.21 2.80 16.85
CA TRP A 553 -6.93 3.99 16.39
C TRP A 553 -7.29 4.89 17.56
N ALA A 554 -7.17 6.20 17.34
CA ALA A 554 -7.56 7.22 18.31
C ALA A 554 -8.74 8.04 17.79
N GLN A 555 -9.60 8.45 18.72
CA GLN A 555 -10.73 9.31 18.42
C GLN A 555 -10.32 10.79 18.53
N TYR A 556 -10.64 11.56 17.50
CA TYR A 556 -10.44 13.01 17.42
C TYR A 556 -11.79 13.67 17.12
N GLY A 557 -12.51 14.08 18.17
CA GLY A 557 -13.89 14.55 18.06
C GLY A 557 -14.83 13.42 17.63
N SER A 558 -15.59 13.61 16.55
CA SER A 558 -16.43 12.56 15.95
C SER A 558 -15.67 11.63 15.01
N ASN A 559 -14.42 11.96 14.67
CA ASN A 559 -13.62 11.24 13.69
C ASN A 559 -12.63 10.31 14.36
N TRP A 560 -12.15 9.33 13.62
CA TRP A 560 -11.12 8.40 14.04
C TRP A 560 -9.94 8.49 13.10
N ALA A 561 -8.73 8.43 13.63
CA ALA A 561 -7.51 8.34 12.83
C ALA A 561 -6.58 7.26 13.41
N PRO A 562 -5.73 6.65 12.57
CA PRO A 562 -4.67 5.78 13.04
C PRO A 562 -3.78 6.47 14.05
N VAL A 563 -3.33 5.73 15.07
CA VAL A 563 -2.31 6.24 15.99
C VAL A 563 -0.99 6.33 15.22
N ARG A 564 -0.43 7.53 15.18
CA ARG A 564 0.85 7.78 14.52
C ARG A 564 2.02 7.26 15.35
N ASP A 565 2.97 6.61 14.68
CA ASP A 565 4.22 6.12 15.25
C ASP A 565 5.38 6.32 14.25
N ASP A 566 6.12 7.42 14.45
CA ASP A 566 7.31 7.73 13.64
C ASP A 566 8.51 6.83 13.99
N THR A 567 8.53 6.26 15.20
CA THR A 567 9.67 5.47 15.67
C THR A 567 9.72 4.12 14.97
N ILE A 568 8.57 3.45 14.84
CA ILE A 568 8.51 2.15 14.17
C ILE A 568 8.88 2.27 12.68
N ALA A 569 8.40 3.31 12.00
CA ALA A 569 8.75 3.59 10.61
C ALA A 569 10.25 3.83 10.44
N ALA A 570 10.86 4.65 11.30
CA ALA A 570 12.31 4.88 11.29
C ALA A 570 13.12 3.59 11.53
N LEU A 571 12.66 2.72 12.44
CA LEU A 571 13.31 1.44 12.72
C LEU A 571 13.15 0.44 11.58
N TYR A 572 12.00 0.40 10.90
CA TYR A 572 11.80 -0.39 9.67
C TYR A 572 12.83 0.00 8.61
N ILE A 573 12.96 1.30 8.32
CA ILE A 573 13.90 1.81 7.32
C ILE A 573 15.33 1.44 7.71
N GLN A 574 15.68 1.62 8.98
CA GLN A 574 17.01 1.27 9.48
C GLN A 574 17.30 -0.24 9.39
N ALA A 575 16.31 -1.10 9.67
CA ALA A 575 16.45 -2.55 9.58
C ALA A 575 16.77 -2.99 8.15
N VAL A 576 15.99 -2.50 7.16
CA VAL A 576 16.21 -2.78 5.74
C VAL A 576 17.58 -2.29 5.29
N TYR A 577 17.95 -1.06 5.68
CA TYR A 577 19.25 -0.48 5.34
C TYR A 577 20.43 -1.29 5.92
N ASN A 578 20.37 -1.64 7.21
CA ASN A 578 21.40 -2.43 7.88
C ASN A 578 21.53 -3.81 7.27
N TYR A 579 20.41 -4.47 6.99
CA TYR A 579 20.41 -5.85 6.57
C TYR A 579 20.87 -5.99 5.11
N TRP A 580 20.29 -5.19 4.20
CA TRP A 580 20.51 -5.34 2.76
C TRP A 580 21.48 -4.33 2.15
N LEU A 581 21.39 -3.06 2.55
CA LEU A 581 21.99 -1.96 1.77
C LEU A 581 23.40 -1.58 2.25
N SER A 582 23.68 -1.76 3.55
CA SER A 582 25.00 -1.52 4.15
C SER A 582 25.63 -2.77 4.77
N GLY A 583 24.82 -3.81 5.03
CA GLY A 583 25.26 -5.06 5.63
C GLY A 583 25.96 -6.01 4.68
N SER A 584 26.46 -7.11 5.23
CA SER A 584 27.13 -8.19 4.48
C SER A 584 26.16 -9.27 3.97
N ASN A 585 24.85 -9.15 4.21
CA ASN A 585 23.87 -10.17 3.81
C ASN A 585 23.56 -10.15 2.30
N ASN A 586 23.83 -9.04 1.61
CA ASN A 586 23.66 -8.96 0.16
C ASN A 586 24.76 -9.77 -0.55
N GLN A 587 24.37 -10.85 -1.22
CA GLN A 587 25.29 -11.77 -1.88
C GLN A 587 25.78 -11.22 -3.22
N THR A 588 26.94 -11.69 -3.66
CA THR A 588 27.49 -11.44 -5.00
C THR A 588 27.84 -12.79 -5.63
N SER A 589 27.47 -12.98 -6.90
CA SER A 589 27.74 -14.22 -7.64
C SER A 589 29.22 -14.35 -7.97
N GLY A 590 29.65 -15.54 -8.38
CA GLY A 590 31.01 -15.75 -8.90
C GLY A 590 31.33 -14.90 -10.13
N GLY A 591 30.31 -14.44 -10.87
CA GLY A 591 30.43 -13.53 -12.01
C GLY A 591 30.38 -12.04 -11.65
N GLY A 592 30.31 -11.68 -10.36
CA GLY A 592 30.27 -10.30 -9.90
C GLY A 592 28.89 -9.62 -9.93
N VAL A 593 27.81 -10.37 -10.16
CA VAL A 593 26.44 -9.85 -10.11
C VAL A 593 25.99 -9.81 -8.66
N GLN A 594 25.63 -8.64 -8.14
CA GLN A 594 25.06 -8.50 -6.81
C GLN A 594 23.60 -8.99 -6.81
N MET A 595 23.17 -9.68 -5.75
CA MET A 595 21.81 -10.20 -5.63
C MET A 595 20.81 -9.06 -5.57
N LEU A 596 20.91 -8.18 -4.57
CA LEU A 596 20.24 -6.88 -4.59
C LEU A 596 21.17 -5.84 -5.20
N LEU A 597 20.61 -4.92 -6.00
CA LEU A 597 21.29 -3.75 -6.49
C LEU A 597 20.84 -2.50 -5.70
N PRO A 598 21.57 -2.09 -4.65
CA PRO A 598 21.12 -1.03 -3.72
C PRO A 598 20.92 0.34 -4.40
N THR A 599 21.56 0.56 -5.55
CA THR A 599 21.47 1.81 -6.31
C THR A 599 20.02 2.20 -6.62
N PHE A 600 19.13 1.24 -6.85
CA PHE A 600 17.75 1.50 -7.26
C PHE A 600 16.71 1.01 -6.24
N CYS A 601 17.14 0.75 -5.01
CA CYS A 601 16.23 0.51 -3.90
C CYS A 601 15.78 1.87 -3.33
N CYS A 602 14.54 2.28 -3.62
CA CYS A 602 14.05 3.62 -3.29
C CYS A 602 12.98 3.56 -2.18
N LEU A 603 13.20 4.36 -1.14
CA LEU A 603 12.25 4.55 -0.04
C LEU A 603 11.03 5.32 -0.53
N TRP A 604 9.85 4.79 -0.25
CA TRP A 604 8.58 5.51 -0.39
C TRP A 604 8.32 6.26 0.91
N ASN A 605 8.30 7.60 0.96
CA ASN A 605 8.58 8.56 -0.12
C ASN A 605 9.15 9.92 0.39
N TRP A 606 9.68 10.73 -0.53
CA TRP A 606 10.05 12.14 -0.32
C TRP A 606 9.17 13.06 -1.19
N ASP A 607 8.62 14.12 -0.60
CA ASP A 607 7.70 15.01 -1.31
C ASP A 607 8.45 16.20 -1.97
N ALA A 608 8.10 16.54 -3.20
CA ALA A 608 8.59 17.72 -3.92
C ALA A 608 7.98 19.03 -3.39
N ARG A 609 6.96 18.95 -2.53
CA ARG A 609 6.44 20.08 -1.76
C ARG A 609 7.27 20.24 -0.49
N PRO A 610 7.87 21.41 -0.22
CA PRO A 610 8.84 21.57 0.84
C PRO A 610 8.19 21.50 2.22
N PHE A 611 8.90 20.86 3.16
CA PHE A 611 8.50 20.82 4.56
C PHE A 611 8.90 22.12 5.28
N PRO A 612 8.09 22.67 6.21
CA PRO A 612 6.82 22.15 6.68
C PRO A 612 5.60 22.69 5.93
N ILE A 613 5.78 23.43 4.82
CA ILE A 613 4.66 24.03 4.07
C ILE A 613 3.69 22.93 3.65
N TYR A 614 4.20 21.86 3.04
CA TYR A 614 3.51 20.58 3.10
C TYR A 614 3.98 19.84 4.36
N PRO A 615 3.06 19.33 5.21
CA PRO A 615 1.60 19.26 5.02
C PRO A 615 0.78 20.42 5.66
N LEU A 616 1.40 21.49 6.19
CA LEU A 616 0.66 22.49 6.97
C LEU A 616 -0.35 23.33 6.15
N ASP A 617 -0.09 23.58 4.88
CA ASP A 617 -0.98 24.35 4.00
C ASP A 617 -2.02 23.46 3.31
N GLY A 618 -3.07 23.09 4.05
CA GLY A 618 -4.22 22.38 3.52
C GLY A 618 -5.09 23.19 2.55
N SER A 619 -4.81 24.48 2.34
CA SER A 619 -5.53 25.30 1.36
C SER A 619 -4.94 25.18 -0.04
N ALA A 620 -3.63 24.91 -0.14
CA ALA A 620 -2.93 24.65 -1.39
C ALA A 620 -3.11 23.21 -1.88
N TRP A 621 -3.15 22.23 -0.96
CA TRP A 621 -3.20 20.80 -1.31
C TRP A 621 -4.26 20.03 -0.51
N GLY A 622 -5.03 19.20 -1.21
CA GLY A 622 -6.15 18.46 -0.61
C GLY A 622 -5.79 17.16 0.12
N ASP A 623 -4.54 16.70 0.01
CA ASP A 623 -4.05 15.42 0.54
C ASP A 623 -3.19 15.57 1.81
N THR A 624 -3.11 16.78 2.39
CA THR A 624 -2.31 17.04 3.60
C THR A 624 -2.71 16.18 4.80
N GLY A 625 -3.99 15.80 4.88
CA GLY A 625 -4.52 14.91 5.91
C GLY A 625 -3.91 13.51 5.91
N ASN A 626 -3.38 13.05 4.76
CA ASN A 626 -2.80 11.72 4.63
C ASN A 626 -1.38 11.64 5.19
N TRP A 627 -0.66 12.78 5.27
CA TRP A 627 0.74 12.81 5.71
C TRP A 627 0.96 12.21 7.11
N SER A 628 -0.01 12.35 8.02
CA SER A 628 0.12 11.88 9.41
C SER A 628 0.09 10.36 9.55
N ALA A 629 -0.45 9.63 8.58
CA ALA A 629 -0.69 8.20 8.64
C ALA A 629 -0.30 7.43 7.36
N GLY A 630 0.39 8.07 6.42
CA GLY A 630 1.05 7.39 5.31
C GLY A 630 2.56 7.35 5.47
N ASP A 631 3.23 7.16 4.34
CA ASP A 631 4.63 6.70 4.28
C ASP A 631 5.62 7.86 4.05
N TRP A 632 5.19 9.08 4.33
CA TRP A 632 6.02 10.25 4.10
C TRP A 632 7.23 10.25 5.02
N PHE A 633 8.40 10.20 4.39
CA PHE A 633 9.69 10.30 5.05
C PHE A 633 10.07 11.76 5.34
N THR A 634 9.58 12.69 4.52
CA THR A 634 9.84 14.12 4.66
C THR A 634 9.40 14.61 6.05
N GLY A 635 10.36 15.05 6.87
CA GLY A 635 10.13 15.58 8.21
C GLY A 635 10.37 14.60 9.37
N LEU A 636 10.67 13.32 9.11
CA LEU A 636 10.87 12.28 10.14
C LEU A 636 12.20 12.36 10.94
N ARG A 637 12.87 13.52 10.97
CA ARG A 637 14.29 13.60 11.37
C ARG A 637 14.58 13.57 12.87
N THR A 638 13.59 13.29 13.72
CA THR A 638 13.87 13.14 15.15
C THR A 638 13.40 11.76 15.59
N PRO A 639 14.29 10.78 15.76
CA PRO A 639 13.99 9.64 16.61
C PRO A 639 13.70 10.23 17.99
N LEU A 640 12.42 10.35 18.31
CA LEU A 640 12.02 10.52 19.69
C LEU A 640 12.59 9.30 20.45
N PRO A 641 12.94 9.43 21.74
CA PRO A 641 13.14 8.26 22.58
C PRO A 641 11.99 7.29 22.28
N PRO A 642 12.25 5.97 22.11
CA PRO A 642 11.19 5.04 21.77
C PRO A 642 10.04 5.33 22.71
N LEU A 643 8.89 5.70 22.13
CA LEU A 643 7.70 5.89 22.93
C LEU A 643 7.59 4.61 23.76
N ALA A 644 7.35 4.76 25.07
CA ALA A 644 6.96 3.61 25.84
C ALA A 644 5.87 2.88 25.03
N PRO A 645 5.88 1.53 24.95
CA PRO A 645 4.77 0.80 24.33
C PRO A 645 3.50 1.48 24.75
N SER A 646 2.64 1.86 23.78
CA SER A 646 1.47 2.71 24.05
C SER A 646 0.88 2.25 25.37
N ALA A 647 1.02 3.07 26.41
CA ALA A 647 0.45 2.71 27.69
C ALA A 647 -1.03 2.47 27.42
N ASP A 648 -1.62 1.46 28.06
CA ASP A 648 -3.06 1.30 27.98
C ASP A 648 -3.68 2.69 28.23
N PRO A 649 -4.49 3.22 27.28
CA PRO A 649 -4.98 4.58 27.37
C PRO A 649 -5.57 4.76 28.75
N THR A 650 -5.22 5.86 29.44
CA THR A 650 -5.78 6.10 30.77
C THR A 650 -7.30 6.10 30.60
N PRO A 651 -7.99 5.13 31.22
CA PRO A 651 -9.40 4.93 30.93
C PRO A 651 -10.14 6.26 31.14
N PRO A 652 -10.97 6.70 30.19
CA PRO A 652 -11.83 7.85 30.44
C PRO A 652 -12.69 7.58 31.68
N ALA A 653 -13.19 8.63 32.33
CA ALA A 653 -14.14 8.45 33.42
C ALA A 653 -15.36 7.68 32.89
N TYR A 654 -15.42 6.38 33.17
CA TYR A 654 -16.49 5.53 32.71
C TYR A 654 -17.76 5.79 33.53
N ALA A 655 -18.91 5.74 32.84
CA ALA A 655 -20.19 5.74 33.53
C ALA A 655 -20.31 4.49 34.41
N THR A 656 -21.18 4.53 35.41
CA THR A 656 -21.52 3.36 36.23
C THR A 656 -22.86 2.84 35.80
N PHE A 657 -22.97 1.51 35.63
CA PHE A 657 -24.24 0.84 35.33
C PHE A 657 -25.30 1.25 36.38
N PRO A 658 -26.52 1.62 35.96
CA PRO A 658 -27.53 2.15 36.86
C PRO A 658 -27.94 1.12 37.92
N THR A 659 -28.19 1.58 39.13
CA THR A 659 -28.78 0.74 40.17
C THR A 659 -30.24 0.48 39.84
N ILE A 660 -30.55 -0.74 39.38
CA ILE A 660 -31.91 -1.18 39.08
C ILE A 660 -32.44 -1.98 40.26
N ALA A 661 -33.49 -1.48 40.93
CA ALA A 661 -34.04 -2.09 42.14
C ALA A 661 -34.54 -3.53 41.94
N THR A 662 -34.92 -3.87 40.71
CA THR A 662 -35.44 -5.19 40.32
C THR A 662 -34.39 -6.09 39.69
N LEU A 663 -33.11 -5.69 39.69
CA LEU A 663 -32.02 -6.59 39.31
C LEU A 663 -31.98 -7.77 40.28
N GLY A 664 -32.20 -8.97 39.75
CA GLY A 664 -32.23 -10.19 40.51
C GLY A 664 -30.89 -10.45 41.20
N TRP A 665 -30.96 -11.08 42.36
CA TRP A 665 -29.75 -11.42 43.13
C TRP A 665 -28.83 -12.37 42.35
N SER A 666 -29.40 -13.30 41.59
CA SER A 666 -28.63 -14.26 40.78
C SER A 666 -28.18 -13.63 39.46
N VAL A 667 -26.97 -13.05 39.46
CA VAL A 667 -26.22 -12.74 38.23
C VAL A 667 -25.40 -13.97 37.85
N HIS A 668 -25.60 -14.51 36.66
CA HIS A 668 -24.74 -15.60 36.18
C HIS A 668 -23.38 -15.02 35.78
N VAL A 669 -22.34 -15.44 36.48
CA VAL A 669 -20.96 -14.99 36.24
C VAL A 669 -20.18 -16.13 35.59
N ARG A 670 -19.60 -15.87 34.41
CA ARG A 670 -18.73 -16.81 33.72
C ARG A 670 -17.32 -16.21 33.59
N PRO A 671 -16.29 -16.79 34.24
CA PRO A 671 -14.93 -16.35 34.00
C PRO A 671 -14.49 -16.75 32.58
N ARG A 672 -13.82 -15.83 31.90
CA ARG A 672 -13.28 -15.95 30.56
C ARG A 672 -11.77 -15.76 30.64
N PHE A 673 -11.05 -16.75 30.14
CA PHE A 673 -9.59 -16.74 30.02
C PHE A 673 -9.21 -16.72 28.55
N ALA A 674 -8.17 -15.96 28.21
CA ALA A 674 -7.47 -16.11 26.94
C ALA A 674 -6.10 -16.66 27.26
N THR A 675 -5.72 -17.77 26.65
CA THR A 675 -4.49 -18.49 26.97
C THR A 675 -3.84 -18.92 25.67
N ASP A 676 -2.61 -18.47 25.45
CA ASP A 676 -1.80 -18.98 24.37
C ASP A 676 -1.23 -20.33 24.80
N VAL A 677 -1.33 -21.31 23.92
CA VAL A 677 -0.81 -22.66 24.14
C VAL A 677 0.36 -22.87 23.19
N ALA A 678 1.56 -22.97 23.75
CA ALA A 678 2.75 -23.39 23.02
C ALA A 678 3.02 -24.87 23.35
N SER A 679 2.83 -25.74 22.36
CA SER A 679 3.08 -27.17 22.50
C SER A 679 4.54 -27.51 22.16
N HIS A 680 5.16 -28.35 22.99
CA HIS A 680 6.52 -28.85 22.80
C HIS A 680 6.51 -30.35 22.42
N VAL A 681 7.49 -30.78 21.61
CA VAL A 681 7.61 -32.17 21.12
C VAL A 681 7.77 -33.23 22.22
N SER A 682 8.14 -32.83 23.44
CA SER A 682 8.15 -33.71 24.61
C SER A 682 6.75 -33.98 25.19
N GLY A 683 5.68 -33.51 24.53
CA GLY A 683 4.30 -33.51 25.04
C GLY A 683 4.05 -32.49 26.15
N ARG A 684 5.00 -31.56 26.38
CA ARG A 684 4.83 -30.49 27.38
C ARG A 684 4.14 -29.31 26.71
N GLU A 685 3.17 -28.72 27.39
CA GLU A 685 2.53 -27.49 26.96
C GLU A 685 2.94 -26.36 27.91
N VAL A 686 3.34 -25.23 27.34
CA VAL A 686 3.40 -23.96 28.07
C VAL A 686 2.11 -23.21 27.76
N ARG A 687 1.34 -22.95 28.80
CA ARG A 687 0.12 -22.17 28.73
C ARG A 687 0.41 -20.81 29.34
N ASN A 688 0.41 -19.76 28.53
CA ASN A 688 0.60 -18.40 29.01
C ASN A 688 -0.73 -17.65 28.90
N PRO A 689 -1.33 -17.22 30.02
CA PRO A 689 -2.56 -16.45 29.94
C PRO A 689 -2.26 -15.08 29.31
N ARG A 690 -3.03 -14.67 28.30
CA ARG A 690 -2.93 -13.34 27.66
C ARG A 690 -3.25 -12.21 28.62
N PHE A 691 -3.90 -12.51 29.75
CA PHE A 691 -4.19 -11.61 30.87
C PHE A 691 -4.09 -12.35 32.22
N VAL A 692 -3.54 -11.70 33.24
CA VAL A 692 -3.26 -12.32 34.56
C VAL A 692 -4.53 -12.61 35.36
N ALA A 693 -5.56 -11.77 35.24
CA ALA A 693 -6.85 -11.93 35.90
C ALA A 693 -7.95 -12.25 34.86
N PRO A 694 -8.89 -13.18 35.15
CA PRO A 694 -9.98 -13.47 34.24
C PRO A 694 -10.83 -12.22 33.98
N LEU A 695 -11.30 -12.08 32.73
CA LEU A 695 -12.45 -11.24 32.44
C LEU A 695 -13.71 -12.03 32.80
N TYR A 696 -14.81 -11.34 33.11
CA TYR A 696 -16.06 -12.00 33.49
C TYR A 696 -17.16 -11.62 32.52
N ASP A 697 -17.88 -12.61 32.01
CA ASP A 697 -19.15 -12.38 31.33
C ASP A 697 -20.26 -12.48 32.37
N PHE A 698 -21.21 -11.54 32.34
CA PHE A 698 -22.32 -11.44 33.27
C PHE A 698 -23.63 -11.57 32.51
N GLU A 699 -24.53 -12.41 32.97
CA GLU A 699 -25.94 -12.41 32.54
C GLU A 699 -26.79 -11.92 33.70
N LEU A 700 -27.33 -10.72 33.52
CA LEU A 700 -28.20 -10.02 34.44
C LEU A 700 -29.62 -10.49 34.21
N THR A 701 -30.32 -10.88 35.26
CA THR A 701 -31.74 -11.22 35.21
C THR A 701 -32.52 -10.21 36.03
N PHE A 702 -33.62 -9.68 35.49
CA PHE A 702 -34.48 -8.73 36.18
C PHE A 702 -35.78 -9.41 36.59
N GLU A 703 -36.20 -9.25 37.84
CA GLU A 703 -37.44 -9.84 38.35
C GLU A 703 -38.67 -9.22 37.67
N VAL A 704 -38.66 -7.90 37.49
CA VAL A 704 -39.65 -7.12 36.73
C VAL A 704 -38.96 -5.88 36.15
N LEU A 705 -39.27 -5.51 34.91
CA LEU A 705 -38.89 -4.21 34.34
C LEU A 705 -40.15 -3.39 34.10
N ARG A 706 -40.43 -2.42 34.98
CA ARG A 706 -41.63 -1.58 34.86
C ARG A 706 -41.32 -0.35 34.02
N SER A 707 -42.38 0.18 33.40
CA SER A 707 -42.34 1.37 32.56
C SER A 707 -43.51 2.32 32.84
N ASP A 708 -44.14 2.20 34.00
CA ASP A 708 -45.25 3.06 34.41
C ASP A 708 -44.76 4.43 34.91
N ALA A 709 -45.69 5.36 35.17
CA ALA A 709 -45.31 6.72 35.59
C ALA A 709 -44.55 6.80 36.94
N ALA A 710 -44.64 5.76 37.77
CA ALA A 710 -44.01 5.70 39.09
C ALA A 710 -42.66 4.96 39.09
N HIS A 711 -42.35 4.20 38.03
CA HIS A 711 -41.19 3.33 37.96
C HIS A 711 -40.48 3.46 36.60
N GLN A 712 -39.19 3.80 36.63
CA GLN A 712 -38.40 4.09 35.43
C GLN A 712 -37.31 3.03 35.16
N GLU A 713 -37.45 1.79 35.66
CA GLU A 713 -36.38 0.79 35.52
C GLU A 713 -36.07 0.47 34.06
N LEU A 714 -37.10 0.31 33.23
CA LEU A 714 -36.93 0.04 31.81
C LEU A 714 -36.31 1.24 31.09
N GLN A 715 -36.80 2.47 31.36
CA GLN A 715 -36.27 3.69 30.75
C GLN A 715 -34.82 3.97 31.16
N ALA A 716 -34.45 3.66 32.40
CA ALA A 716 -33.09 3.81 32.89
C ALA A 716 -32.13 2.84 32.19
N LEU A 717 -32.52 1.57 32.00
CA LEU A 717 -31.70 0.58 31.32
C LEU A 717 -31.60 0.85 29.82
N ALA A 718 -32.71 1.20 29.17
CA ALA A 718 -32.77 1.57 27.77
C ALA A 718 -31.95 2.84 27.48
N GLY A 719 -32.15 3.91 28.26
CA GLY A 719 -31.38 5.14 28.12
C GLY A 719 -29.89 4.96 28.43
N PHE A 720 -29.54 4.05 29.34
CA PHE A 720 -28.13 3.72 29.59
C PHE A 720 -27.51 2.94 28.42
N PHE A 721 -28.24 2.00 27.82
CA PHE A 721 -27.79 1.29 26.61
C PHE A 721 -27.54 2.27 25.46
N GLU A 722 -28.47 3.20 25.20
CA GLU A 722 -28.29 4.24 24.19
C GLU A 722 -27.12 5.17 24.52
N ALA A 723 -26.99 5.60 25.78
CA ALA A 723 -25.91 6.47 26.21
C ALA A 723 -24.52 5.83 26.04
N MET A 724 -24.42 4.50 26.20
CA MET A 724 -23.17 3.75 25.98
C MET A 724 -22.96 3.36 24.52
N GLY A 725 -23.95 3.59 23.64
CA GLY A 725 -23.90 3.14 22.24
C GLY A 725 -23.84 1.61 22.13
N GLY A 726 -24.57 0.90 22.99
CA GLY A 726 -24.53 -0.56 23.09
C GLY A 726 -23.16 -1.06 23.55
N ALA A 727 -22.52 -1.92 22.75
CA ALA A 727 -21.21 -2.50 23.05
C ALA A 727 -20.02 -1.51 22.91
N ALA A 728 -20.28 -0.29 22.41
CA ALA A 728 -19.22 0.66 22.03
C ALA A 728 -18.48 1.26 23.22
N THR A 729 -19.16 1.57 24.32
CA THR A 729 -18.57 2.28 25.47
C THR A 729 -18.53 1.41 26.73
N PRO A 730 -17.36 1.22 27.37
CA PRO A 730 -17.27 0.54 28.65
C PRO A 730 -17.88 1.35 29.81
N PHE A 731 -18.33 0.64 30.84
CA PHE A 731 -18.88 1.18 32.09
C PHE A 731 -18.54 0.31 33.30
N TRP A 732 -18.53 0.91 34.48
CA TRP A 732 -18.36 0.18 35.75
C TRP A 732 -19.62 -0.57 36.12
N PHE A 733 -19.50 -1.86 36.38
CA PHE A 733 -20.58 -2.71 36.90
C PHE A 733 -20.15 -3.38 38.21
N SER A 734 -20.97 -3.21 39.25
CA SER A 734 -20.77 -3.86 40.55
C SER A 734 -21.78 -4.98 40.73
N PRO A 735 -21.45 -6.23 40.37
CA PRO A 735 -22.33 -7.38 40.55
C PRO A 735 -22.66 -7.59 42.05
N PRO A 736 -23.92 -7.90 42.41
CA PRO A 736 -24.32 -8.07 43.82
C PRO A 736 -23.58 -9.17 44.59
N ASN A 737 -23.04 -10.17 43.89
CA ASN A 737 -22.52 -11.42 44.48
C ASN A 737 -21.06 -11.75 44.14
N LEU A 738 -20.29 -10.81 43.57
CA LEU A 738 -18.88 -11.03 43.25
C LEU A 738 -18.03 -9.99 43.99
N SER A 739 -17.23 -10.44 44.96
CA SER A 739 -16.24 -9.61 45.64
C SER A 739 -15.09 -9.26 44.69
N GLY A 740 -14.48 -8.08 44.85
CA GLY A 740 -13.33 -7.66 44.02
C GLY A 740 -13.37 -6.23 43.48
N GLY A 741 -14.47 -5.49 43.68
CA GLY A 741 -14.64 -4.11 43.20
C GLY A 741 -15.54 -4.01 41.97
N PRO A 742 -15.79 -2.79 41.46
CA PRO A 742 -16.51 -2.62 40.20
C PRO A 742 -15.69 -3.24 39.05
N TYR A 743 -16.35 -4.02 38.21
CA TYR A 743 -15.77 -4.64 37.02
C TYR A 743 -16.03 -3.73 35.83
N LEU A 744 -15.00 -3.46 35.03
CA LEU A 744 -15.18 -2.73 33.78
C LEU A 744 -15.86 -3.66 32.77
N CYS A 745 -17.04 -3.26 32.30
CA CYS A 745 -17.90 -4.08 31.46
C CYS A 745 -18.40 -3.27 30.26
N ARG A 746 -18.97 -3.95 29.27
CA ARG A 746 -19.82 -3.38 28.22
C ARG A 746 -21.00 -4.29 27.98
N PHE A 747 -22.00 -3.86 27.21
CA PHE A 747 -23.04 -4.77 26.73
C PHE A 747 -22.40 -5.83 25.80
N ALA A 748 -22.77 -7.10 25.98
CA ALA A 748 -22.16 -8.24 25.28
C ALA A 748 -22.83 -8.60 23.95
N ASP A 749 -24.08 -8.17 23.77
CA ASP A 749 -24.83 -8.48 22.57
C ASP A 749 -24.33 -7.58 21.42
N ASP A 750 -23.82 -8.20 20.37
CA ASP A 750 -23.13 -7.60 19.21
C ASP A 750 -24.05 -6.77 18.29
N VAL A 751 -25.19 -6.31 18.81
CA VAL A 751 -26.25 -5.70 18.02
C VAL A 751 -26.24 -4.19 18.22
N GLN A 752 -25.97 -3.48 17.13
CA GLN A 752 -26.08 -2.01 17.05
C GLN A 752 -27.54 -1.52 17.05
N ASP A 753 -28.53 -2.42 17.19
CA ASP A 753 -29.96 -2.09 17.11
C ASP A 753 -30.62 -2.11 18.50
N PHE A 754 -31.04 -0.91 18.93
CA PHE A 754 -31.82 -0.70 20.14
C PHE A 754 -33.13 -1.52 20.14
N GLU A 755 -33.75 -1.75 18.98
CA GLU A 755 -34.99 -2.51 18.87
C GLU A 755 -34.80 -3.99 19.25
N GLU A 756 -33.66 -4.59 18.86
CA GLU A 756 -33.33 -5.97 19.20
C GLU A 756 -32.99 -6.10 20.69
N PHE A 757 -32.22 -5.16 21.23
CA PHE A 757 -31.94 -5.08 22.67
C PHE A 757 -33.25 -5.01 23.48
N MET A 758 -34.15 -4.11 23.10
CA MET A 758 -35.45 -3.98 23.77
C MET A 758 -36.30 -5.24 23.61
N THR A 759 -36.28 -5.89 22.45
CA THR A 759 -37.00 -7.15 22.20
C THR A 759 -36.49 -8.27 23.10
N MET A 760 -35.17 -8.45 23.22
CA MET A 760 -34.58 -9.44 24.13
C MET A 760 -34.90 -9.11 25.58
N LEU A 761 -34.82 -7.84 25.97
CA LEU A 761 -35.11 -7.39 27.31
C LEU A 761 -36.57 -7.65 27.71
N PHE A 762 -37.52 -7.41 26.81
CA PHE A 762 -38.95 -7.72 27.04
C PHE A 762 -39.25 -9.21 27.04
N LYS A 763 -38.60 -9.99 26.17
CA LYS A 763 -38.89 -11.41 25.99
C LYS A 763 -38.25 -12.29 27.08
N LEU A 764 -37.04 -11.96 27.49
CA LEU A 764 -36.21 -12.79 28.36
C LEU A 764 -36.03 -12.18 29.75
N GLY A 765 -36.23 -10.86 29.92
CA GLY A 765 -35.96 -10.19 31.18
C GLY A 765 -34.48 -10.22 31.56
N THR A 766 -33.60 -10.36 30.57
CA THR A 766 -32.16 -10.51 30.79
C THR A 766 -31.34 -9.50 29.99
N CYS A 767 -30.16 -9.15 30.48
CA CYS A 767 -29.16 -8.34 29.80
C CYS A 767 -27.78 -8.98 29.97
N LYS A 768 -26.98 -9.07 28.92
CA LYS A 768 -25.62 -9.62 28.99
C LYS A 768 -24.57 -8.53 28.98
N LEU A 769 -23.63 -8.63 29.91
CA LEU A 769 -22.45 -7.78 29.98
C LEU A 769 -21.19 -8.61 29.78
N GLN A 770 -20.18 -8.02 29.17
CA GLN A 770 -18.88 -8.63 28.98
C GLN A 770 -17.80 -7.77 29.63
N GLY A 771 -16.95 -8.40 30.43
CA GLY A 771 -15.80 -7.77 31.05
C GLY A 771 -14.75 -7.33 30.03
N VAL A 772 -14.17 -6.16 30.26
CA VAL A 772 -13.14 -5.53 29.42
C VAL A 772 -11.89 -5.30 30.30
N ARG A 773 -10.69 -5.38 29.72
CA ARG A 773 -9.48 -4.97 30.44
C ARG A 773 -9.54 -3.46 30.66
N GLY A 774 -9.32 -3.02 31.89
CA GLY A 774 -9.29 -1.61 32.29
C GLY A 774 -7.90 -1.06 32.42
#